data_AF-A0A6L9IJE7-F1
#
_entry.id   AF-A0A6L9IJE7-F1
#
_cell.length_a   1.000
_cell.length_b   1.000
_cell.length_c   1.000
_cell.angle_alpha   90.00
_cell.angle_beta   90.00
_cell.angle_gamma   90.00
#
_symmetry.space_group_name_H-M   'P 1'
#
loop_
_entity.id
_entity.type
_entity.pdbx_description
1 polymer ?
#
loop_
_entity_poly.entity_id
_entity_poly.type
_entity_poly.pdbx_seq_one_letter_code
_entity_poly.pdbx_strand_id
1 'polypeptide(L)'
;MTTHIGLRDILINARQESFRMQHYFLGVEHLFIALLEIQGGLASSILEEHGLTARYVIDAIRRHAGKGSQQRLWAGMPNSPRADVVLGIANDLALEDGRAEINERDLLIAILDEHDSIPVRILRKLDLDIDHLLKDVSERTPNYLPRQPHLRTTYAEMFDGAAPLSDAQLLILRRMFYGYDQIRIEQRLTGGYTEAAILVVTPINADNLEDASVVVKIDHADIILDEAQRYDLHVKNSLPPLTARLEERPTTAETSDLAGLKYTFIGDSNSTAPNLRIAAKDLGVNALGDWLHEELYPYFGRTWWQQRRPFRFQVWSEYDWLLPPVLTLEYLPDAEPPGDSYLIKDPVRRERLKLAEYGDVVVIENFVVQRVHRDKDAIQLAIGKGTEVARRAYKIEVIGMNLAQNAYYRGEVVDQLIGRVWKTRSEQLFHAASALDPDFDLQEELIPGIPGIDKLPNPIFAHEKLLDRYVNGSLSKIHGDLHLGNILMGPNRSAFLIDFANTRNGHTLFDWASLEISLLSDVVMAVTDGSWDSARQVAHYMLTIDDEDKSAADADARLLTALDSVIAVREIAFDCLARPNHWSEYHIALALCSMRAITWDTMPRAGRRLMFLLAALAIKLSTTLGGRSSSMDTVEDSDLTDLADTGRPPL
;
A
#
# COMPACT_ATOMS: atom_id res chain seq x y z
N MET A 1 0.57 -35.81 -12.30
CA MET A 1 0.44 -35.47 -10.87
C MET A 1 -0.84 -34.67 -10.74
N THR A 2 -1.85 -35.20 -10.07
CA THR A 2 -3.08 -34.46 -9.75
C THR A 2 -2.72 -33.36 -8.76
N THR A 3 -2.84 -32.11 -9.19
CA THR A 3 -2.71 -30.93 -8.31
C THR A 3 -3.91 -30.94 -7.37
N HIS A 4 -3.67 -31.14 -6.08
CA HIS A 4 -4.71 -31.05 -5.06
C HIS A 4 -4.72 -29.63 -4.50
N ILE A 5 -5.88 -29.00 -4.48
CA ILE A 5 -6.06 -27.65 -3.91
C ILE A 5 -5.93 -27.76 -2.39
N GLY A 6 -4.95 -27.07 -1.83
CA GLY A 6 -4.66 -27.11 -0.41
C GLY A 6 -5.66 -26.29 0.41
N LEU A 7 -5.88 -26.69 1.66
CA LEU A 7 -6.75 -25.98 2.60
C LEU A 7 -6.41 -24.48 2.73
N ARG A 8 -5.13 -24.11 2.64
CA ARG A 8 -4.67 -22.72 2.77
C ARG A 8 -5.39 -21.80 1.77
N ASP A 9 -5.53 -22.23 0.52
CA ASP A 9 -6.14 -21.42 -0.54
C ASP A 9 -7.65 -21.30 -0.37
N ILE A 10 -8.28 -22.42 0.02
CA ILE A 10 -9.71 -22.45 0.33
C ILE A 10 -10.01 -21.50 1.49
N LEU A 11 -9.16 -21.48 2.53
CA LEU A 11 -9.30 -20.58 3.67
C LEU A 11 -9.09 -19.11 3.30
N ILE A 12 -8.19 -18.79 2.37
CA ILE A 12 -8.01 -17.42 1.88
C ILE A 12 -9.29 -16.94 1.21
N ASN A 13 -9.84 -17.74 0.27
CA ASN A 13 -11.07 -17.40 -0.45
C ASN A 13 -12.28 -17.32 0.49
N ALA A 14 -12.38 -18.24 1.46
CA ALA A 14 -13.47 -18.26 2.42
C ALA A 14 -13.45 -17.03 3.34
N ARG A 15 -12.27 -16.58 3.77
CA ARG A 15 -12.15 -15.34 4.57
C ARG A 15 -12.54 -14.10 3.77
N GLN A 16 -12.17 -14.03 2.49
CA GLN A 16 -12.61 -12.96 1.61
C GLN A 16 -14.15 -12.93 1.46
N GLU A 17 -14.76 -14.10 1.32
CA GLU A 17 -16.22 -14.20 1.20
C GLU A 17 -16.93 -13.76 2.49
N SER A 18 -16.41 -14.17 3.66
CA SER A 18 -16.94 -13.72 4.95
C SER A 18 -16.91 -12.19 5.09
N PHE A 19 -15.78 -11.59 4.73
CA PHE A 19 -15.64 -10.13 4.72
C PHE A 19 -16.65 -9.46 3.77
N ARG A 20 -16.85 -10.01 2.58
CA ARG A 20 -17.83 -9.51 1.59
C ARG A 20 -19.26 -9.58 2.10
N MET A 21 -19.58 -10.62 2.85
CA MET A 21 -20.87 -10.79 3.53
C MET A 21 -21.00 -9.94 4.80
N GLN A 22 -19.94 -9.19 5.16
CA GLN A 22 -19.84 -8.37 6.37
C GLN A 22 -19.98 -9.21 7.64
N HIS A 23 -19.52 -10.46 7.59
CA HIS A 23 -19.45 -11.36 8.73
C HIS A 23 -18.12 -11.19 9.48
N TYR A 24 -18.15 -11.38 10.79
CA TYR A 24 -16.99 -11.25 11.68
C TYR A 24 -16.35 -12.59 12.03
N PHE A 25 -16.81 -13.66 11.41
CA PHE A 25 -16.39 -15.02 11.70
C PHE A 25 -16.30 -15.83 10.40
N LEU A 26 -15.50 -16.90 10.41
CA LEU A 26 -15.47 -17.86 9.32
C LEU A 26 -16.49 -18.97 9.58
N GLY A 27 -17.65 -18.87 8.94
CA GLY A 27 -18.67 -19.92 8.88
C GLY A 27 -18.42 -20.97 7.79
N VAL A 28 -19.14 -22.09 7.89
CA VAL A 28 -19.13 -23.20 6.92
C VAL A 28 -19.61 -22.74 5.54
N GLU A 29 -20.54 -21.79 5.50
CA GLU A 29 -21.02 -21.16 4.29
C GLU A 29 -19.91 -20.51 3.46
N HIS A 30 -18.91 -19.92 4.10
CA HIS A 30 -17.81 -19.30 3.38
C HIS A 30 -16.82 -20.33 2.86
N LEU A 31 -16.56 -21.39 3.64
CA LEU A 31 -15.74 -22.54 3.19
C LEU A 31 -16.36 -23.17 1.95
N PHE A 32 -17.67 -23.40 1.98
CA PHE A 32 -18.37 -24.00 0.84
C PHE A 32 -18.44 -23.07 -0.37
N ILE A 33 -18.67 -21.77 -0.18
CA ILE A 33 -18.59 -20.80 -1.30
C ILE A 33 -17.19 -20.81 -1.91
N ALA A 34 -16.14 -20.85 -1.09
CA ALA A 34 -14.76 -20.94 -1.58
C ALA A 34 -14.53 -22.19 -2.41
N LEU A 35 -15.07 -23.34 -2.00
CA LEU A 35 -15.03 -24.58 -2.79
C LEU A 35 -15.76 -24.44 -4.14
N LEU A 36 -16.91 -23.76 -4.16
CA LEU A 36 -17.68 -23.52 -5.39
C LEU A 36 -17.03 -22.53 -6.35
N GLU A 37 -16.21 -21.61 -5.83
CA GLU A 37 -15.48 -20.64 -6.63
C GLU A 37 -14.21 -21.23 -7.27
N ILE A 38 -13.80 -22.44 -6.87
CA ILE A 38 -12.74 -23.18 -7.54
C ILE A 38 -13.19 -23.55 -8.97
N GLN A 39 -12.48 -23.00 -9.94
CA GLN A 39 -12.69 -23.33 -11.36
C GLN A 39 -12.30 -24.78 -11.65
N GLY A 40 -13.25 -25.57 -12.16
CA GLY A 40 -13.05 -27.00 -12.41
C GLY A 40 -12.92 -27.84 -11.12
N GLY A 41 -13.29 -27.27 -9.97
CA GLY A 41 -13.25 -27.93 -8.68
C GLY A 41 -14.24 -29.10 -8.59
N LEU A 42 -14.00 -29.96 -7.62
CA LEU A 42 -14.88 -31.09 -7.31
C LEU A 42 -16.29 -30.61 -6.94
N ALA A 43 -16.40 -29.56 -6.13
CA ALA A 43 -17.70 -29.06 -5.67
C ALA A 43 -18.55 -28.48 -6.82
N SER A 44 -17.95 -27.67 -7.69
CA SER A 44 -18.66 -27.06 -8.83
C SER A 44 -19.07 -28.11 -9.87
N SER A 45 -18.16 -29.03 -10.21
CA SER A 45 -18.42 -30.08 -11.23
C SER A 45 -19.52 -31.07 -10.83
N ILE A 46 -19.68 -31.36 -9.53
CA ILE A 46 -20.76 -32.22 -9.04
C ILE A 46 -22.11 -31.52 -9.11
N LEU A 47 -22.17 -30.23 -8.78
CA LEU A 47 -23.43 -29.48 -8.86
C LEU A 47 -23.89 -29.28 -10.31
N GLU A 48 -22.96 -29.08 -11.25
CA GLU A 48 -23.27 -28.92 -12.67
C GLU A 48 -23.95 -30.17 -13.26
N GLU A 49 -23.53 -31.37 -12.86
CA GLU A 49 -24.18 -32.63 -13.26
C GLU A 49 -25.60 -32.77 -12.71
N HIS A 50 -25.86 -32.17 -11.56
CA HIS A 50 -27.20 -32.06 -10.99
C HIS A 50 -28.00 -30.86 -11.55
N GLY A 51 -27.52 -30.23 -12.63
CA GLY A 51 -28.20 -29.14 -13.32
C GLY A 51 -28.12 -27.78 -12.61
N LEU A 52 -27.20 -27.62 -11.65
CA LEU A 52 -27.03 -26.40 -10.86
C LEU A 52 -25.68 -25.75 -11.14
N THR A 53 -25.71 -24.48 -11.57
CA THR A 53 -24.47 -23.71 -11.68
C THR A 53 -23.95 -23.31 -10.29
N ALA A 54 -22.63 -23.32 -10.08
CA ALA A 54 -22.00 -22.86 -8.83
C ALA A 54 -22.49 -21.45 -8.42
N ARG A 55 -22.60 -20.53 -9.38
CA ARG A 55 -23.09 -19.16 -9.15
C ARG A 55 -24.48 -19.13 -8.52
N TYR A 56 -25.40 -19.96 -9.01
CA TYR A 56 -26.77 -20.02 -8.49
C TYR A 56 -26.80 -20.49 -7.03
N VAL A 57 -26.00 -21.49 -6.68
CA VAL A 57 -25.90 -22.02 -5.32
C VAL A 57 -25.24 -21.03 -4.37
N ILE A 58 -24.16 -20.37 -4.81
CA ILE A 58 -23.51 -19.27 -4.08
C ILE A 58 -24.51 -18.16 -3.74
N ASP A 59 -25.32 -17.73 -4.72
CA ASP A 59 -26.33 -16.69 -4.51
C ASP A 59 -27.47 -17.14 -3.59
N ALA A 60 -27.82 -18.43 -3.57
CA ALA A 60 -28.77 -18.99 -2.60
C ALA A 60 -28.20 -18.95 -1.18
N ILE A 61 -26.92 -19.31 -1.01
CA ILE A 61 -26.20 -19.26 0.29
C ILE A 61 -26.14 -17.84 0.83
N ARG A 62 -25.71 -16.88 0.00
CA ARG A 62 -25.63 -15.46 0.38
C ARG A 62 -26.99 -14.91 0.83
N ARG A 63 -28.07 -15.26 0.11
CA ARG A 63 -29.43 -14.84 0.48
C ARG A 63 -29.90 -15.45 1.80
N HIS A 64 -29.55 -16.69 2.08
CA HIS A 64 -29.98 -17.36 3.32
C HIS A 64 -29.20 -16.88 4.55
N ALA A 65 -27.89 -16.72 4.42
CA ALA A 65 -27.03 -16.27 5.49
C ALA A 65 -27.24 -14.78 5.83
N GLY A 66 -27.65 -13.97 4.84
CA GLY A 66 -27.89 -12.54 5.01
C GLY A 66 -26.60 -11.72 4.91
N LYS A 67 -26.72 -10.41 5.15
CA LYS A 67 -25.58 -9.50 5.34
C LYS A 67 -25.41 -9.25 6.83
N GLY A 68 -24.17 -9.26 7.32
CA GLY A 68 -23.86 -8.92 8.71
C GLY A 68 -24.13 -7.47 9.07
N SER A 69 -24.08 -7.13 10.37
CA SER A 69 -24.28 -5.77 10.87
C SER A 69 -23.06 -4.87 10.62
N GLN A 70 -23.27 -3.54 10.53
CA GLN A 70 -22.22 -2.53 10.35
C GLN A 70 -20.99 -2.71 11.28
N GLN A 71 -19.82 -2.43 10.69
CA GLN A 71 -18.44 -2.76 11.09
C GLN A 71 -18.10 -2.63 12.59
N ARG A 72 -17.72 -3.75 13.22
CA ARG A 72 -16.75 -3.79 14.32
C ARG A 72 -15.44 -4.40 13.81
N LEU A 73 -14.40 -3.56 13.68
CA LEU A 73 -13.06 -3.99 13.30
C LEU A 73 -12.41 -4.76 14.47
N TRP A 74 -12.37 -6.09 14.38
CA TRP A 74 -11.50 -6.94 15.21
C TRP A 74 -10.29 -7.41 14.41
N ALA A 75 -9.17 -7.61 15.11
CA ALA A 75 -7.96 -8.21 14.57
C ALA A 75 -8.14 -9.74 14.56
N GLY A 76 -8.08 -10.35 13.37
CA GLY A 76 -8.36 -11.77 13.17
C GLY A 76 -9.86 -12.07 13.01
N MET A 77 -10.16 -13.03 12.12
CA MET A 77 -11.51 -13.57 11.92
C MET A 77 -11.58 -14.95 12.59
N PRO A 78 -12.21 -15.09 13.77
CA PRO A 78 -12.37 -16.38 14.41
C PRO A 78 -13.23 -17.32 13.57
N ASN A 79 -12.98 -18.61 13.66
CA ASN A 79 -13.88 -19.62 13.10
C ASN A 79 -15.17 -19.68 13.92
N SER A 80 -16.28 -20.04 13.26
CA SER A 80 -17.46 -20.47 14.00
C SER A 80 -17.21 -21.84 14.63
N PRO A 81 -17.85 -22.19 15.76
CA PRO A 81 -17.71 -23.52 16.37
C PRO A 81 -18.00 -24.67 15.39
N ARG A 82 -18.93 -24.43 14.45
CA ARG A 82 -19.30 -25.39 13.42
C ARG A 82 -18.23 -25.52 12.32
N ALA A 83 -17.56 -24.43 11.97
CA ALA A 83 -16.42 -24.46 11.06
C ALA A 83 -15.22 -25.20 11.67
N ASP A 84 -14.97 -25.06 12.98
CA ASP A 84 -13.93 -25.83 13.67
C ASP A 84 -14.24 -27.34 13.65
N VAL A 85 -15.51 -27.74 13.84
CA VAL A 85 -15.94 -29.14 13.70
C VAL A 85 -15.68 -29.66 12.29
N VAL A 86 -16.07 -28.91 11.25
CA VAL A 86 -15.81 -29.28 9.85
C VAL A 86 -14.33 -29.45 9.56
N LEU A 87 -13.49 -28.52 10.04
CA LEU A 87 -12.03 -28.61 9.86
C LEU A 87 -11.43 -29.81 10.62
N GLY A 88 -11.96 -30.14 11.80
CA GLY A 88 -11.59 -31.34 12.55
C GLY A 88 -11.90 -32.63 11.77
N ILE A 89 -13.13 -32.76 11.26
CA ILE A 89 -13.53 -33.91 10.43
C ILE A 89 -12.65 -34.02 9.19
N ALA A 90 -12.39 -32.90 8.50
CA ALA A 90 -11.53 -32.88 7.32
C ALA A 90 -10.08 -33.28 7.63
N ASN A 91 -9.58 -32.94 8.83
CA ASN A 91 -8.25 -33.33 9.29
C ASN A 91 -8.17 -34.84 9.56
N ASP A 92 -9.19 -35.41 10.21
CA ASP A 92 -9.27 -36.84 10.49
C ASP A 92 -9.30 -37.65 9.18
N LEU A 93 -10.09 -37.20 8.19
CA LEU A 93 -10.12 -37.78 6.84
C LEU A 93 -8.75 -37.75 6.15
N ALA A 94 -8.03 -36.64 6.23
CA ALA A 94 -6.69 -36.53 5.66
C ALA A 94 -5.70 -37.51 6.32
N LEU A 95 -5.76 -37.63 7.66
CA LEU A 95 -4.90 -38.55 8.41
C LEU A 95 -5.22 -40.02 8.15
N GLU A 96 -6.48 -40.39 8.01
CA GLU A 96 -6.91 -41.74 7.64
C GLU A 96 -6.37 -42.17 6.27
N ASP A 97 -6.29 -41.22 5.34
CA ASP A 97 -5.66 -41.39 4.02
C ASP A 97 -4.11 -41.30 4.04
N GLY A 98 -3.50 -41.14 5.23
CA GLY A 98 -2.05 -41.04 5.39
C GLY A 98 -1.45 -39.72 4.91
N ARG A 99 -2.24 -38.65 4.81
CA ARG A 99 -1.82 -37.31 4.39
C ARG A 99 -1.71 -36.37 5.58
N ALA A 100 -0.72 -35.47 5.55
CA ALA A 100 -0.54 -34.42 6.55
C ALA A 100 -1.34 -33.14 6.26
N GLU A 101 -1.83 -32.99 5.02
CA GLU A 101 -2.54 -31.80 4.57
C GLU A 101 -3.95 -32.13 4.08
N ILE A 102 -4.90 -31.27 4.47
CA ILE A 102 -6.31 -31.31 4.06
C ILE A 102 -6.44 -30.75 2.64
N ASN A 103 -7.18 -31.45 1.78
CA ASN A 103 -7.47 -31.02 0.41
C ASN A 103 -8.96 -30.64 0.20
N GLU A 104 -9.30 -30.20 -1.01
CA GLU A 104 -10.67 -29.87 -1.43
C GLU A 104 -11.69 -30.97 -1.10
N ARG A 105 -11.35 -32.24 -1.37
CA ARG A 105 -12.27 -33.38 -1.18
C ARG A 105 -12.56 -33.61 0.30
N ASP A 106 -11.53 -33.64 1.14
CA ASP A 106 -11.70 -33.87 2.58
C ASP A 106 -12.64 -32.81 3.18
N LEU A 107 -12.42 -31.56 2.79
CA LEU A 107 -13.23 -30.46 3.27
C LEU A 107 -14.66 -30.53 2.74
N LEU A 108 -14.86 -30.88 1.46
CA LEU A 108 -16.19 -31.05 0.89
C LEU A 108 -16.96 -32.19 1.57
N ILE A 109 -16.31 -33.33 1.80
CA ILE A 109 -16.89 -34.45 2.55
C ILE A 109 -17.29 -33.98 3.95
N ALA A 110 -16.38 -33.33 4.68
CA ALA A 110 -16.65 -32.84 6.03
C ALA A 110 -17.82 -31.84 6.10
N ILE A 111 -17.97 -30.97 5.09
CA ILE A 111 -19.10 -30.01 5.03
C ILE A 111 -20.43 -30.74 4.82
N LEU A 112 -20.45 -31.74 3.94
CA LEU A 112 -21.65 -32.54 3.67
C LEU A 112 -22.00 -33.43 4.87
N ASP A 113 -20.99 -33.97 5.56
CA ASP A 113 -21.13 -34.84 6.73
C ASP A 113 -21.52 -34.10 8.02
N GLU A 114 -21.32 -32.77 8.10
CA GLU A 114 -21.82 -31.98 9.24
C GLU A 114 -23.36 -31.85 9.26
N HIS A 115 -24.04 -32.19 8.15
CA HIS A 115 -25.49 -32.37 7.98
C HIS A 115 -26.41 -31.14 8.20
N ASP A 116 -26.04 -30.15 9.02
CA ASP A 116 -26.92 -29.04 9.43
C ASP A 116 -26.38 -27.65 9.07
N SER A 117 -25.24 -27.56 8.40
CA SER A 117 -24.68 -26.31 7.92
C SER A 117 -25.60 -25.61 6.91
N ILE A 118 -25.44 -24.29 6.80
CA ILE A 118 -26.20 -23.49 5.82
C ILE A 118 -26.07 -24.05 4.40
N PRO A 119 -24.86 -24.40 3.90
CA PRO A 119 -24.70 -25.11 2.62
C PRO A 119 -25.60 -26.34 2.49
N VAL A 120 -25.52 -27.29 3.42
CA VAL A 120 -26.27 -28.56 3.35
C VAL A 120 -27.78 -28.31 3.35
N ARG A 121 -28.25 -27.39 4.19
CA ARG A 121 -29.67 -27.01 4.24
C ARG A 121 -30.16 -26.40 2.92
N ILE A 122 -29.28 -25.70 2.19
CA ILE A 122 -29.61 -25.12 0.88
C ILE A 122 -29.58 -26.19 -0.20
N LEU A 123 -28.57 -27.06 -0.22
CA LEU A 123 -28.52 -28.18 -1.15
C LEU A 123 -29.77 -29.05 -1.03
N ARG A 124 -30.21 -29.39 0.19
CA ARG A 124 -31.49 -30.09 0.43
C ARG A 124 -32.71 -29.33 -0.08
N LYS A 125 -32.76 -28.00 0.09
CA LYS A 125 -33.84 -27.15 -0.45
C LYS A 125 -33.85 -27.08 -1.97
N LEU A 126 -32.71 -27.34 -2.60
CA LEU A 126 -32.56 -27.47 -4.05
C LEU A 126 -32.82 -28.90 -4.54
N ASP A 127 -33.40 -29.76 -3.71
CA ASP A 127 -33.77 -31.15 -4.01
C ASP A 127 -32.58 -32.06 -4.30
N LEU A 128 -31.41 -31.73 -3.74
CA LEU A 128 -30.22 -32.59 -3.80
C LEU A 128 -30.19 -33.58 -2.63
N ASP A 129 -29.92 -34.84 -2.95
CA ASP A 129 -29.67 -35.89 -1.98
C ASP A 129 -28.21 -35.83 -1.51
N ILE A 130 -28.01 -35.52 -0.23
CA ILE A 130 -26.68 -35.35 0.38
C ILE A 130 -25.92 -36.68 0.43
N ASP A 131 -26.61 -37.79 0.64
CA ASP A 131 -25.97 -39.12 0.71
C ASP A 131 -25.47 -39.53 -0.67
N HIS A 132 -26.23 -39.21 -1.72
CA HIS A 132 -25.81 -39.39 -3.10
C HIS A 132 -24.60 -38.50 -3.44
N LEU A 133 -24.65 -37.21 -3.06
CA LEU A 133 -23.52 -36.29 -3.26
C LEU A 133 -22.25 -36.77 -2.55
N LEU A 134 -22.34 -37.26 -1.31
CA LEU A 134 -21.20 -37.81 -0.57
C LEU A 134 -20.56 -38.98 -1.32
N LYS A 135 -21.38 -39.84 -1.91
CA LYS A 135 -20.91 -40.96 -2.74
C LYS A 135 -20.22 -40.45 -4.01
N ASP A 136 -20.81 -39.48 -4.70
CA ASP A 136 -20.23 -38.87 -5.89
C ASP A 136 -18.87 -38.21 -5.59
N VAL A 137 -18.77 -37.47 -4.47
CA VAL A 137 -17.52 -36.82 -4.02
C VAL A 137 -16.41 -37.85 -3.76
N SER A 138 -16.77 -39.00 -3.18
CA SER A 138 -15.83 -40.06 -2.83
C SER A 138 -15.30 -40.82 -4.06
N GLU A 139 -16.19 -41.14 -5.01
CA GLU A 139 -15.88 -41.96 -6.17
C GLU A 139 -15.26 -41.15 -7.34
N ARG A 140 -15.47 -39.83 -7.36
CA ARG A 140 -15.08 -38.99 -8.48
C ARG A 140 -13.64 -38.54 -8.39
N THR A 141 -12.87 -38.83 -9.44
CA THR A 141 -11.57 -38.19 -9.66
C THR A 141 -11.81 -36.78 -10.18
N PRO A 142 -11.28 -35.73 -9.51
CA PRO A 142 -11.45 -34.37 -9.99
C PRO A 142 -10.77 -34.30 -11.37
N ASN A 143 -11.55 -33.95 -12.39
CA ASN A 143 -10.98 -33.60 -13.67
C ASN A 143 -10.59 -32.12 -13.58
N TYR A 144 -9.45 -31.85 -12.95
CA TYR A 144 -8.74 -30.60 -13.15
C TYR A 144 -8.29 -30.61 -14.61
N LEU A 145 -9.22 -30.40 -15.56
CA LEU A 145 -8.89 -30.34 -16.97
C LEU A 145 -7.76 -29.32 -17.10
N PRO A 146 -6.57 -29.70 -17.57
CA PRO A 146 -5.66 -28.74 -18.13
C PRO A 146 -6.20 -28.41 -19.51
N ARG A 147 -7.34 -27.72 -19.58
CA ARG A 147 -7.62 -26.85 -20.71
C ARG A 147 -7.02 -25.50 -20.38
N GLN A 148 -5.69 -25.45 -20.33
CA GLN A 148 -5.04 -24.26 -20.84
C GLN A 148 -5.15 -24.40 -22.36
N PRO A 149 -5.99 -23.63 -23.09
CA PRO A 149 -5.45 -23.13 -24.35
C PRO A 149 -4.11 -22.52 -23.93
N HIS A 150 -2.99 -23.01 -24.47
CA HIS A 150 -1.68 -22.53 -24.09
C HIS A 150 -1.71 -21.01 -24.29
N LEU A 151 -1.93 -20.24 -23.21
CA LEU A 151 -2.04 -18.81 -23.32
C LEU A 151 -0.67 -18.35 -23.79
N ARG A 152 -0.58 -18.01 -25.06
CA ARG A 152 0.68 -17.64 -25.67
C ARG A 152 1.03 -16.27 -25.13
N THR A 153 2.14 -16.17 -24.43
CA THR A 153 2.66 -14.86 -24.01
C THR A 153 3.60 -14.34 -25.08
N THR A 154 3.31 -13.14 -25.57
CA THR A 154 4.18 -12.39 -26.50
C THR A 154 4.56 -11.06 -25.87
N TYR A 155 5.66 -10.48 -26.31
CA TYR A 155 6.16 -9.19 -25.84
C TYR A 155 6.16 -8.23 -27.03
N ALA A 156 5.69 -6.99 -26.83
CA ALA A 156 5.82 -5.95 -27.83
C ALA A 156 7.29 -5.52 -28.00
N GLU A 157 7.62 -4.88 -29.13
CA GLU A 157 8.99 -4.41 -29.42
C GLU A 157 9.54 -3.45 -28.35
N MET A 158 8.65 -2.71 -27.70
CA MET A 158 8.95 -1.73 -26.66
C MET A 158 9.16 -2.34 -25.26
N PHE A 159 8.91 -3.64 -25.09
CA PHE A 159 9.10 -4.30 -23.80
C PHE A 159 10.59 -4.47 -23.50
N ASP A 160 11.03 -3.97 -22.35
CA ASP A 160 12.41 -4.14 -21.90
C ASP A 160 12.71 -5.62 -21.61
N GLY A 161 13.34 -6.28 -22.58
CA GLY A 161 13.74 -7.69 -22.50
C GLY A 161 14.86 -7.96 -21.49
N ALA A 162 15.47 -6.94 -20.88
CA ALA A 162 16.53 -7.10 -19.89
C ALA A 162 16.02 -7.69 -18.56
N ALA A 163 14.71 -7.61 -18.27
CA ALA A 163 14.11 -8.13 -17.04
C ALA A 163 12.89 -9.01 -17.35
N PRO A 164 13.08 -10.30 -17.71
CA PRO A 164 11.97 -11.20 -18.01
C PRO A 164 11.06 -11.41 -16.78
N LEU A 165 9.81 -11.80 -17.03
CA LEU A 165 8.89 -12.17 -15.95
C LEU A 165 9.26 -13.54 -15.37
N SER A 166 9.07 -13.71 -14.06
CA SER A 166 9.26 -14.99 -13.39
C SER A 166 8.15 -15.98 -13.75
N ASP A 167 8.41 -17.29 -13.60
CA ASP A 167 7.41 -18.33 -13.83
C ASP A 167 6.16 -18.15 -12.95
N ALA A 168 6.35 -17.66 -11.72
CA ALA A 168 5.26 -17.34 -10.81
C ALA A 168 4.39 -16.17 -11.32
N GLN A 169 5.01 -15.11 -11.86
CA GLN A 169 4.29 -14.00 -12.47
C GLN A 169 3.53 -14.44 -13.73
N LEU A 170 4.15 -15.27 -14.57
CA LEU A 170 3.50 -15.84 -15.76
C LEU A 170 2.32 -16.75 -15.38
N LEU A 171 2.44 -17.51 -14.28
CA LEU A 171 1.33 -18.33 -13.76
C LEU A 171 0.12 -17.47 -13.39
N ILE A 172 0.33 -16.34 -12.71
CA ILE A 172 -0.75 -15.40 -12.36
C ILE A 172 -1.38 -14.82 -13.62
N LEU A 173 -0.58 -14.38 -14.60
CA LEU A 173 -1.10 -13.88 -15.88
C LEU A 173 -1.94 -14.93 -16.62
N ARG A 174 -1.49 -16.19 -16.65
CA ARG A 174 -2.23 -17.28 -17.30
C ARG A 174 -3.58 -17.55 -16.64
N ARG A 175 -3.67 -17.45 -15.31
CA ARG A 175 -4.95 -17.57 -14.59
C ARG A 175 -5.83 -16.34 -14.82
N MET A 176 -5.23 -15.14 -14.83
CA MET A 176 -5.96 -13.87 -14.98
C MET A 176 -6.61 -13.71 -16.36
N PHE A 177 -5.94 -14.16 -17.42
CA PHE A 177 -6.45 -14.09 -18.80
C PHE A 177 -6.92 -15.45 -19.31
N TYR A 178 -7.48 -16.27 -18.41
CA TYR A 178 -8.06 -17.54 -18.79
C TYR A 178 -9.19 -17.34 -19.81
N GLY A 179 -9.13 -18.05 -20.94
CA GLY A 179 -10.11 -17.96 -22.02
C GLY A 179 -9.62 -17.19 -23.26
N TYR A 180 -8.49 -16.49 -23.16
CA TYR A 180 -7.80 -15.92 -24.32
C TYR A 180 -6.79 -16.92 -24.90
N ASP A 181 -6.52 -16.80 -26.20
CA ASP A 181 -5.51 -17.63 -26.88
C ASP A 181 -4.11 -17.04 -26.72
N GLN A 182 -4.01 -15.71 -26.67
CA GLN A 182 -2.75 -14.99 -26.57
C GLN A 182 -2.90 -13.74 -25.70
N ILE A 183 -1.83 -13.41 -24.96
CA ILE A 183 -1.63 -12.07 -24.40
C ILE A 183 -0.37 -11.46 -25.01
N ARG A 184 -0.43 -10.16 -25.25
CA ARG A 184 0.74 -9.34 -25.57
C ARG A 184 1.03 -8.41 -24.40
N ILE A 185 2.23 -8.55 -23.83
CA ILE A 185 2.71 -7.64 -22.80
C ILE A 185 3.33 -6.46 -23.54
N GLU A 186 2.64 -5.32 -23.46
CA GLU A 186 3.02 -4.11 -24.18
C GLU A 186 4.21 -3.44 -23.49
N GLN A 187 4.12 -3.29 -22.17
CA GLN A 187 5.11 -2.55 -21.41
C GLN A 187 5.12 -2.96 -19.94
N ARG A 188 6.29 -2.86 -19.30
CA ARG A 188 6.40 -2.82 -17.84
C ARG A 188 6.36 -1.37 -17.37
N LEU A 189 5.38 -1.04 -16.55
CA LEU A 189 5.31 0.28 -15.93
C LEU A 189 6.26 0.31 -14.74
N THR A 190 7.17 1.26 -14.75
CA THR A 190 8.01 1.61 -13.61
C THR A 190 7.19 2.45 -12.63
N GLY A 191 6.21 1.82 -11.99
CA GLY A 191 5.41 2.45 -10.94
C GLY A 191 6.15 2.39 -9.62
N GLY A 192 6.92 3.43 -9.31
CA GLY A 192 7.39 3.66 -7.94
C GLY A 192 8.33 2.58 -7.36
N TYR A 193 8.67 2.78 -6.10
CA TYR A 193 9.78 2.15 -5.39
C TYR A 193 9.42 0.76 -4.81
N THR A 194 8.48 0.03 -5.43
CA THR A 194 7.98 -1.27 -4.97
C THR A 194 8.46 -2.41 -5.86
N GLU A 195 8.67 -3.61 -5.29
CA GLU A 195 9.05 -4.83 -6.03
C GLU A 195 7.90 -5.41 -6.89
N ALA A 196 6.70 -4.82 -6.80
CA ALA A 196 5.54 -5.21 -7.59
C ALA A 196 5.79 -5.08 -9.10
N ALA A 197 5.35 -6.08 -9.87
CA ALA A 197 5.35 -6.01 -11.32
C ALA A 197 4.06 -5.35 -11.81
N ILE A 198 4.17 -4.15 -12.36
CA ILE A 198 3.06 -3.44 -13.01
C ILE A 198 3.26 -3.53 -14.53
N LEU A 199 2.27 -4.07 -15.24
CA LEU A 199 2.33 -4.42 -16.65
C LEU A 199 1.13 -3.85 -17.40
N VAL A 200 1.34 -3.42 -18.64
CA VAL A 200 0.24 -3.18 -19.58
C VAL A 200 0.13 -4.41 -20.47
N VAL A 201 -1.07 -5.02 -20.49
CA VAL A 201 -1.33 -6.29 -21.17
C VAL A 201 -2.53 -6.13 -22.10
N THR A 202 -2.35 -6.51 -23.35
CA THR A 202 -3.42 -6.58 -24.36
C THR A 202 -3.80 -8.04 -24.58
N PRO A 203 -5.02 -8.45 -24.21
CA PRO A 203 -5.49 -9.82 -24.46
C PRO A 203 -6.03 -9.97 -25.89
N ILE A 204 -5.79 -11.14 -26.49
CA ILE A 204 -6.11 -11.45 -27.89
C ILE A 204 -6.95 -12.74 -27.95
N ASN A 205 -8.12 -12.62 -28.56
CA ASN A 205 -9.11 -13.69 -28.70
C ASN A 205 -8.70 -14.72 -29.77
N ALA A 206 -9.41 -15.85 -29.82
CA ALA A 206 -9.14 -16.93 -30.79
C ALA A 206 -9.29 -16.51 -32.26
N ASP A 207 -10.13 -15.51 -32.53
CA ASP A 207 -10.29 -14.90 -33.86
C ASP A 207 -9.18 -13.88 -34.18
N ASN A 208 -8.12 -13.81 -33.37
CA ASN A 208 -7.01 -12.85 -33.46
C ASN A 208 -7.47 -11.37 -33.38
N LEU A 209 -8.59 -11.13 -32.70
CA LEU A 209 -9.08 -9.80 -32.36
C LEU A 209 -8.52 -9.36 -31.00
N GLU A 210 -8.06 -8.12 -30.94
CA GLU A 210 -7.51 -7.51 -29.72
C GLU A 210 -8.64 -6.89 -28.89
N ASP A 211 -8.68 -7.23 -27.61
CA ASP A 211 -9.51 -6.53 -26.64
C ASP A 211 -8.73 -5.37 -26.00
N ALA A 212 -9.43 -4.50 -25.28
CA ALA A 212 -8.80 -3.33 -24.68
C ALA A 212 -7.65 -3.71 -23.73
N SER A 213 -6.53 -2.98 -23.82
CA SER A 213 -5.40 -3.16 -22.92
C SER A 213 -5.81 -2.93 -21.46
N VAL A 214 -5.13 -3.59 -20.54
CA VAL A 214 -5.37 -3.43 -19.10
C VAL A 214 -4.07 -3.30 -18.35
N VAL A 215 -4.12 -2.64 -17.19
CA VAL A 215 -2.97 -2.54 -16.30
C VAL A 215 -3.08 -3.64 -15.25
N VAL A 216 -2.07 -4.50 -15.21
CA VAL A 216 -1.97 -5.63 -14.31
C VAL A 216 -0.92 -5.32 -13.25
N LYS A 217 -1.26 -5.44 -11.98
CA LYS A 217 -0.31 -5.38 -10.86
C LYS A 217 -0.16 -6.76 -10.25
N ILE A 218 1.07 -7.27 -10.15
CA ILE A 218 1.39 -8.57 -9.53
C ILE A 218 2.37 -8.33 -8.39
N ASP A 219 2.01 -8.78 -7.20
CA ASP A 219 2.83 -8.68 -5.98
C ASP A 219 2.45 -9.84 -5.03
N HIS A 220 3.02 -9.87 -3.83
CA HIS A 220 2.60 -10.79 -2.78
C HIS A 220 1.09 -10.69 -2.51
N ALA A 221 0.48 -11.85 -2.27
CA ALA A 221 -0.97 -11.97 -2.15
C ALA A 221 -1.53 -11.07 -1.04
N ASP A 222 -0.87 -10.96 0.10
CA ASP A 222 -1.33 -10.11 1.21
C ASP A 222 -1.36 -8.61 0.87
N ILE A 223 -0.42 -8.13 0.04
CA ILE A 223 -0.38 -6.74 -0.44
C ILE A 223 -1.52 -6.49 -1.41
N ILE A 224 -1.68 -7.39 -2.39
CA ILE A 224 -2.71 -7.32 -3.43
C ILE A 224 -4.12 -7.36 -2.84
N LEU A 225 -4.36 -8.24 -1.87
CA LEU A 225 -5.67 -8.34 -1.20
C LEU A 225 -6.01 -7.07 -0.41
N ASP A 226 -5.03 -6.50 0.28
CA ASP A 226 -5.19 -5.26 1.05
C ASP A 226 -5.44 -4.04 0.14
N GLU A 227 -4.76 -3.97 -1.01
CA GLU A 227 -5.04 -2.96 -2.04
C GLU A 227 -6.45 -3.08 -2.61
N ALA A 228 -6.90 -4.29 -2.96
CA ALA A 228 -8.27 -4.51 -3.41
C ALA A 228 -9.31 -4.09 -2.36
N GLN A 229 -9.04 -4.40 -1.09
CA GLN A 229 -9.89 -3.99 0.03
C GLN A 229 -9.93 -2.45 0.15
N ARG A 230 -8.78 -1.77 0.04
CA ARG A 230 -8.73 -0.29 0.07
C ARG A 230 -9.45 0.33 -1.10
N TYR A 231 -9.31 -0.24 -2.29
CA TYR A 231 -10.04 0.20 -3.47
C TYR A 231 -11.56 0.16 -3.23
N ASP A 232 -12.08 -0.95 -2.70
CA ASP A 232 -13.51 -1.08 -2.42
C ASP A 232 -14.00 -0.12 -1.33
N LEU A 233 -13.19 0.11 -0.28
CA LEU A 233 -13.53 0.99 0.84
C LEU A 233 -13.44 2.48 0.48
N HIS A 234 -12.38 2.88 -0.22
CA HIS A 234 -12.02 4.28 -0.39
C HIS A 234 -12.17 4.78 -1.81
N VAL A 235 -12.12 3.94 -2.85
CA VAL A 235 -11.94 4.43 -4.24
C VAL A 235 -13.17 4.21 -5.11
N LYS A 236 -13.76 3.01 -5.08
CA LYS A 236 -14.82 2.54 -5.99
C LYS A 236 -15.94 3.54 -6.24
N ASN A 237 -16.39 4.22 -5.19
CA ASN A 237 -17.53 5.15 -5.22
C ASN A 237 -17.15 6.63 -5.41
N SER A 238 -15.86 6.96 -5.54
CA SER A 238 -15.36 8.33 -5.72
C SER A 238 -14.49 8.50 -6.96
N LEU A 239 -14.37 7.48 -7.79
CA LEU A 239 -13.70 7.62 -9.08
C LEU A 239 -14.61 8.32 -10.09
N PRO A 240 -14.06 9.25 -10.88
CA PRO A 240 -14.73 9.78 -12.07
C PRO A 240 -15.23 8.66 -13.01
N PRO A 241 -16.19 8.95 -13.92
CA PRO A 241 -16.78 7.94 -14.78
C PRO A 241 -15.78 7.27 -15.75
N LEU A 242 -14.86 8.05 -16.34
CA LEU A 242 -13.93 7.60 -17.38
C LEU A 242 -12.51 7.52 -16.80
N THR A 243 -12.24 6.55 -15.95
CA THR A 243 -10.93 6.36 -15.30
C THR A 243 -10.66 4.89 -15.00
N ALA A 244 -9.49 4.56 -14.48
CA ALA A 244 -9.10 3.19 -14.14
C ALA A 244 -9.98 2.65 -13.02
N ARG A 245 -10.58 1.47 -13.24
CA ARG A 245 -11.38 0.74 -12.26
C ARG A 245 -10.86 -0.68 -12.16
N LEU A 246 -10.92 -1.25 -10.96
CA LEU A 246 -10.65 -2.66 -10.78
C LEU A 246 -11.73 -3.49 -11.49
N GLU A 247 -11.34 -4.35 -12.43
CA GLU A 247 -12.27 -5.17 -13.23
C GLU A 247 -12.80 -6.38 -12.44
N GLU A 248 -11.91 -7.10 -11.76
CA GLU A 248 -12.20 -8.40 -11.16
C GLU A 248 -11.59 -8.55 -9.77
N ARG A 249 -11.91 -9.67 -9.12
CA ARG A 249 -11.27 -10.07 -7.86
C ARG A 249 -9.77 -10.30 -8.09
N PRO A 250 -8.94 -10.12 -7.05
CA PRO A 250 -7.56 -10.53 -7.09
C PRO A 250 -7.40 -11.98 -7.58
N THR A 251 -6.56 -12.18 -8.60
CA THR A 251 -6.22 -13.51 -9.11
C THR A 251 -5.13 -14.12 -8.24
N THR A 252 -5.37 -15.28 -7.63
CA THR A 252 -4.41 -16.02 -6.81
C THR A 252 -4.01 -17.35 -7.47
N ALA A 253 -2.89 -17.94 -7.06
CA ALA A 253 -2.49 -19.28 -7.47
C ALA A 253 -2.03 -20.11 -6.27
N GLU A 254 -2.54 -21.33 -6.15
CA GLU A 254 -2.29 -22.25 -5.01
C GLU A 254 -0.80 -22.52 -4.76
N THR A 255 0.00 -22.55 -5.81
CA THR A 255 1.43 -22.84 -5.74
C THR A 255 2.29 -21.56 -5.65
N SER A 256 1.68 -20.39 -5.43
CA SER A 256 2.38 -19.11 -5.44
C SER A 256 1.95 -18.22 -4.29
N ASP A 257 2.93 -17.58 -3.64
CA ASP A 257 2.64 -16.50 -2.67
C ASP A 257 2.29 -15.17 -3.38
N LEU A 258 2.18 -15.15 -4.72
CA LEU A 258 1.80 -13.98 -5.52
C LEU A 258 0.30 -13.96 -5.83
N ALA A 259 -0.22 -12.75 -6.04
CA ALA A 259 -1.54 -12.51 -6.61
C ALA A 259 -1.48 -11.36 -7.63
N GLY A 260 -2.55 -11.18 -8.40
CA GLY A 260 -2.65 -10.12 -9.41
C GLY A 260 -3.95 -9.32 -9.33
N LEU A 261 -3.88 -8.02 -9.65
CA LEU A 261 -5.01 -7.11 -9.85
C LEU A 261 -5.08 -6.65 -11.29
N LYS A 262 -6.30 -6.42 -11.80
CA LYS A 262 -6.57 -5.95 -13.17
C LYS A 262 -7.33 -4.62 -13.14
N TYR A 263 -6.70 -3.58 -13.66
CA TYR A 263 -7.28 -2.25 -13.82
C TYR A 263 -7.69 -2.01 -15.27
N THR A 264 -8.90 -1.52 -15.49
CA THR A 264 -9.34 -1.04 -16.82
C THR A 264 -8.40 0.07 -17.27
N PHE A 265 -7.87 -0.02 -18.49
CA PHE A 265 -7.09 1.06 -19.07
C PHE A 265 -7.53 1.26 -20.52
N ILE A 266 -8.14 2.39 -20.82
CA ILE A 266 -8.37 2.72 -22.22
C ILE A 266 -7.06 3.34 -22.69
N GLY A 267 -6.24 2.58 -23.40
CA GLY A 267 -5.05 3.10 -24.07
C GLY A 267 -5.41 3.71 -25.43
N ASP A 268 -4.60 4.65 -25.92
CA ASP A 268 -4.62 5.00 -27.34
C ASP A 268 -3.67 4.04 -28.06
N SER A 269 -4.11 3.41 -29.15
CA SER A 269 -3.31 2.49 -29.95
C SER A 269 -2.02 3.11 -30.49
N ASN A 270 -1.95 4.45 -30.51
CA ASN A 270 -0.77 5.22 -30.94
C ASN A 270 0.04 5.82 -29.77
N SER A 271 -0.43 5.74 -28.52
CA SER A 271 0.32 6.29 -27.37
C SER A 271 1.37 5.29 -26.90
N THR A 272 2.63 5.68 -27.05
CA THR A 272 3.81 4.89 -26.72
C THR A 272 4.17 4.89 -25.23
N ALA A 273 3.46 5.66 -24.40
CA ALA A 273 3.82 5.89 -23.00
C ALA A 273 2.58 6.11 -22.12
N PRO A 274 2.07 5.06 -21.45
CA PRO A 274 0.89 5.18 -20.62
C PRO A 274 1.18 5.85 -19.28
N ASN A 275 2.42 5.89 -18.77
CA ASN A 275 2.73 6.57 -17.49
C ASN A 275 3.29 8.00 -17.66
N LEU A 276 2.95 8.87 -16.70
CA LEU A 276 3.30 10.29 -16.77
C LEU A 276 4.81 10.52 -16.68
N ARG A 277 5.56 9.63 -16.03
CA ARG A 277 7.03 9.70 -15.96
C ARG A 277 7.68 9.71 -17.35
N ILE A 278 7.18 8.90 -18.29
CA ILE A 278 7.68 8.87 -19.67
C ILE A 278 7.03 10.00 -20.46
N ALA A 279 5.70 10.14 -20.35
CA ALA A 279 4.95 11.17 -21.09
C ALA A 279 5.43 12.59 -20.77
N ALA A 280 5.90 12.88 -19.56
CA ALA A 280 6.48 14.16 -19.17
C ALA A 280 7.68 14.57 -20.04
N LYS A 281 8.46 13.60 -20.53
CA LYS A 281 9.58 13.87 -21.45
C LYS A 281 9.10 14.22 -22.86
N ASP A 282 7.97 13.66 -23.27
CA ASP A 282 7.43 13.80 -24.63
C ASP A 282 6.45 14.98 -24.78
N LEU A 283 5.67 15.30 -23.73
CA LEU A 283 4.75 16.45 -23.71
C LEU A 283 5.49 17.80 -23.67
N GLY A 284 6.71 17.81 -23.16
CA GLY A 284 7.42 19.03 -22.77
C GLY A 284 6.92 19.58 -21.43
N VAL A 285 7.81 20.23 -20.66
CA VAL A 285 7.54 20.51 -19.25
C VAL A 285 6.45 21.56 -19.02
N ASN A 286 6.32 22.55 -19.90
CA ASN A 286 5.27 23.56 -19.80
C ASN A 286 3.88 22.93 -19.95
N ALA A 287 3.73 22.03 -20.94
CA ALA A 287 2.47 21.32 -21.15
C ALA A 287 2.13 20.35 -20.01
N LEU A 288 3.13 19.87 -19.26
CA LEU A 288 2.91 19.04 -18.07
C LEU A 288 2.29 19.85 -16.93
N GLY A 289 2.79 21.06 -16.66
CA GLY A 289 2.22 21.95 -15.65
C GLY A 289 0.76 22.28 -15.95
N ASP A 290 0.49 22.73 -17.18
CA ASP A 290 -0.87 23.02 -17.66
C ASP A 290 -1.78 21.78 -17.50
N TRP A 291 -1.30 20.59 -17.90
CA TRP A 291 -2.06 19.36 -17.80
C TRP A 291 -2.40 18.96 -16.34
N LEU A 292 -1.47 19.15 -15.40
CA LEU A 292 -1.74 18.86 -13.98
C LEU A 292 -2.87 19.74 -13.44
N HIS A 293 -2.86 21.02 -13.81
CA HIS A 293 -3.83 22.01 -13.34
C HIS A 293 -5.18 21.93 -14.08
N GLU A 294 -5.18 21.64 -15.38
CA GLU A 294 -6.39 21.67 -16.23
C GLU A 294 -7.07 20.30 -16.38
N GLU A 295 -6.33 19.20 -16.27
CA GLU A 295 -6.86 17.84 -16.44
C GLU A 295 -6.88 17.06 -15.12
N LEU A 296 -5.72 16.82 -14.50
CA LEU A 296 -5.63 15.93 -13.33
C LEU A 296 -6.39 16.48 -12.11
N TYR A 297 -6.06 17.70 -11.69
CA TYR A 297 -6.63 18.30 -10.49
C TYR A 297 -8.16 18.50 -10.55
N PRO A 298 -8.75 19.11 -11.59
CA PRO A 298 -10.20 19.32 -11.63
C PRO A 298 -10.98 18.01 -11.82
N TYR A 299 -10.40 17.02 -12.51
CA TYR A 299 -11.07 15.75 -12.78
C TYR A 299 -11.27 14.91 -11.52
N PHE A 300 -10.22 14.73 -10.71
CA PHE A 300 -10.32 13.98 -9.45
C PHE A 300 -10.66 14.86 -8.25
N GLY A 301 -10.31 16.15 -8.29
CA GLY A 301 -10.41 17.08 -7.18
C GLY A 301 -11.81 17.20 -6.60
N ARG A 302 -12.85 17.28 -7.44
CA ARG A 302 -14.26 17.38 -7.00
C ARG A 302 -14.70 16.26 -6.07
N THR A 303 -14.11 15.08 -6.23
CA THR A 303 -14.41 13.88 -5.45
C THR A 303 -13.40 13.59 -4.34
N TRP A 304 -12.20 14.18 -4.45
CA TRP A 304 -11.05 13.89 -3.60
C TRP A 304 -10.55 15.18 -2.93
N TRP A 305 -9.52 15.82 -3.48
CA TRP A 305 -8.79 16.91 -2.83
C TRP A 305 -9.59 18.20 -2.57
N GLN A 306 -10.71 18.43 -3.26
CA GLN A 306 -11.58 19.60 -3.00
C GLN A 306 -12.64 19.32 -1.92
N GLN A 307 -12.87 18.05 -1.54
CA GLN A 307 -13.76 17.67 -0.45
C GLN A 307 -13.06 17.79 0.91
N ARG A 308 -12.53 18.99 1.19
CA ARG A 308 -11.71 19.26 2.37
C ARG A 308 -12.56 19.60 3.56
N ARG A 309 -12.18 19.04 4.72
CA ARG A 309 -12.70 19.46 6.03
C ARG A 309 -11.55 19.90 6.94
N PRO A 310 -11.75 20.93 7.79
CA PRO A 310 -10.77 21.30 8.80
C PRO A 310 -10.38 20.10 9.66
N PHE A 311 -9.09 19.94 9.91
CA PHE A 311 -8.56 18.80 10.64
C PHE A 311 -7.29 19.19 11.39
N ARG A 312 -7.34 19.09 12.72
CA ARG A 312 -6.18 19.26 13.58
C ARG A 312 -5.58 17.89 13.89
N PHE A 313 -4.31 17.70 13.59
CA PHE A 313 -3.62 16.43 13.81
C PHE A 313 -2.21 16.63 14.35
N GLN A 314 -1.67 15.61 15.01
CA GLN A 314 -0.25 15.55 15.35
C GLN A 314 0.53 15.02 14.15
N VAL A 315 1.65 15.67 13.81
CA VAL A 315 2.44 15.33 12.62
C VAL A 315 2.85 13.86 12.60
N TRP A 316 3.27 13.29 13.73
CA TRP A 316 3.64 11.87 13.79
C TRP A 316 2.53 10.93 13.35
N SER A 317 1.26 11.27 13.59
CA SER A 317 0.16 10.41 13.20
C SER A 317 0.13 10.25 11.68
N GLU A 318 0.12 11.36 10.93
CA GLU A 318 0.04 11.33 9.46
C GLU A 318 1.34 10.95 8.75
N TYR A 319 2.51 11.13 9.39
CA TYR A 319 3.80 11.10 8.70
C TYR A 319 4.86 10.15 9.26
N ASP A 320 4.76 9.64 10.49
CA ASP A 320 5.82 8.79 11.07
C ASP A 320 6.04 7.51 10.25
N TRP A 321 4.95 6.99 9.65
CA TRP A 321 4.99 5.82 8.78
C TRP A 321 5.82 6.00 7.50
N LEU A 322 6.17 7.24 7.11
CA LEU A 322 7.02 7.51 5.95
C LEU A 322 8.50 7.30 6.27
N LEU A 323 8.88 7.48 7.53
CA LEU A 323 10.26 7.42 7.98
C LEU A 323 10.70 5.95 8.11
N PRO A 324 12.02 5.69 8.17
CA PRO A 324 12.53 4.36 8.49
C PRO A 324 11.99 3.84 9.83
N PRO A 325 12.02 2.52 10.06
CA PRO A 325 11.68 1.93 11.35
C PRO A 325 12.35 2.69 12.50
N VAL A 326 11.61 2.90 13.60
CA VAL A 326 12.16 3.56 14.79
C VAL A 326 13.35 2.76 15.31
N LEU A 327 13.19 1.43 15.34
CA LEU A 327 14.19 0.46 15.72
C LEU A 327 14.17 -0.71 14.74
N THR A 328 15.35 -1.25 14.46
CA THR A 328 15.53 -2.60 13.92
C THR A 328 16.12 -3.45 15.03
N LEU A 329 15.47 -4.57 15.35
CA LEU A 329 15.86 -5.49 16.41
C LEU A 329 16.35 -6.82 15.84
N GLU A 330 17.43 -7.36 16.39
CA GLU A 330 17.83 -8.75 16.21
C GLU A 330 17.02 -9.62 17.19
N TYR A 331 16.29 -10.60 16.66
CA TYR A 331 15.41 -11.47 17.46
C TYR A 331 16.21 -12.33 18.46
N LEU A 332 15.76 -12.38 19.72
CA LEU A 332 16.35 -13.22 20.77
C LEU A 332 15.32 -14.26 21.24
N PRO A 333 15.39 -15.51 20.75
CA PRO A 333 14.47 -16.57 21.18
C PRO A 333 14.73 -16.95 22.64
N ASP A 334 13.65 -17.17 23.39
CA ASP A 334 13.65 -17.75 24.75
C ASP A 334 14.56 -17.03 25.78
N ALA A 335 14.87 -15.74 25.57
CA ALA A 335 15.63 -14.94 26.51
C ALA A 335 14.73 -14.44 27.65
N GLU A 336 15.14 -14.60 28.91
CA GLU A 336 14.52 -13.84 29.99
C GLU A 336 14.92 -12.36 29.84
N PRO A 337 13.96 -11.42 29.95
CA PRO A 337 14.28 -10.00 29.83
C PRO A 337 15.22 -9.58 30.97
N PRO A 338 16.39 -9.00 30.67
CA PRO A 338 17.26 -8.44 31.69
C PRO A 338 16.53 -7.39 32.53
N GLY A 339 16.94 -7.18 33.78
CA GLY A 339 16.35 -6.17 34.67
C GLY A 339 16.38 -4.73 34.12
N ASP A 340 17.34 -4.45 33.23
CA ASP A 340 17.53 -3.15 32.57
C ASP A 340 16.92 -3.08 31.15
N SER A 341 16.01 -4.01 30.80
CA SER A 341 15.40 -4.03 29.46
C SER A 341 14.40 -2.87 29.24
N TYR A 342 14.36 -2.36 28.01
CA TYR A 342 13.43 -1.32 27.62
C TYR A 342 12.09 -1.92 27.20
N LEU A 343 11.05 -1.66 27.98
CA LEU A 343 9.69 -2.08 27.65
C LEU A 343 8.99 -1.06 26.73
N ILE A 344 8.63 -1.52 25.53
CA ILE A 344 7.81 -0.81 24.54
C ILE A 344 6.46 -1.52 24.43
N LYS A 345 5.41 -0.80 24.78
CA LYS A 345 4.03 -1.30 24.71
C LYS A 345 3.07 -0.21 24.27
N ASP A 346 1.90 -0.60 23.78
CA ASP A 346 0.79 0.29 23.49
C ASP A 346 0.13 0.80 24.81
N PRO A 347 -0.06 2.12 25.02
CA PRO A 347 0.35 3.25 24.17
C PRO A 347 1.85 3.56 24.27
N VAL A 348 2.46 3.78 23.11
CA VAL A 348 3.91 3.99 22.97
C VAL A 348 4.35 5.32 23.57
N ARG A 349 5.27 5.27 24.54
CA ARG A 349 5.94 6.46 25.11
C ARG A 349 7.18 6.80 24.31
N ARG A 350 7.12 7.85 23.49
CA ARG A 350 8.19 8.26 22.57
C ARG A 350 9.53 8.54 23.26
N GLU A 351 9.52 9.10 24.47
CA GLU A 351 10.73 9.36 25.24
C GLU A 351 11.52 8.07 25.52
N ARG A 352 10.85 6.94 25.72
CA ARG A 352 11.50 5.65 25.94
C ARG A 352 12.12 5.06 24.68
N LEU A 353 11.51 5.32 23.52
CA LEU A 353 12.07 4.90 22.23
C LEU A 353 13.41 5.60 21.94
N LYS A 354 13.57 6.84 22.41
CA LYS A 354 14.79 7.64 22.18
C LYS A 354 15.98 7.22 23.03
N LEU A 355 15.74 6.49 24.11
CA LEU A 355 16.79 6.06 25.04
C LEU A 355 17.48 4.77 24.61
N ALA A 356 16.89 4.03 23.67
CA ALA A 356 17.43 2.75 23.23
C ALA A 356 18.61 2.97 22.28
N GLU A 357 19.77 2.45 22.65
CA GLU A 357 21.01 2.48 21.87
C GLU A 357 21.36 1.10 21.31
N TYR A 358 22.33 1.07 20.38
CA TYR A 358 22.83 -0.18 19.82
C TYR A 358 23.25 -1.16 20.93
N GLY A 359 22.75 -2.40 20.85
CA GLY A 359 23.06 -3.46 21.81
C GLY A 359 22.09 -3.56 23.00
N ASP A 360 21.22 -2.57 23.21
CA ASP A 360 20.21 -2.62 24.27
C ASP A 360 19.17 -3.73 24.02
N VAL A 361 18.65 -4.32 25.09
CA VAL A 361 17.57 -5.32 25.00
C VAL A 361 16.22 -4.64 25.16
N VAL A 362 15.35 -4.87 24.19
CA VAL A 362 14.02 -4.28 24.08
C VAL A 362 12.97 -5.39 24.14
N VAL A 363 11.93 -5.16 24.94
CA VAL A 363 10.74 -6.02 25.01
C VAL A 363 9.59 -5.28 24.34
N ILE A 364 9.00 -5.89 23.33
CA ILE A 364 7.83 -5.39 22.61
C ILE A 364 6.60 -6.18 23.08
N GLU A 365 5.53 -5.47 23.44
CA GLU A 365 4.27 -6.08 23.84
C GLU A 365 3.07 -5.49 23.10
N ASN A 366 2.14 -6.35 22.67
CA ASN A 366 0.87 -5.99 22.02
C ASN A 366 1.02 -5.22 20.69
N PHE A 367 2.04 -5.55 19.90
CA PHE A 367 2.20 -5.04 18.54
C PHE A 367 1.53 -5.96 17.53
N VAL A 368 1.30 -5.47 16.32
CA VAL A 368 0.72 -6.25 15.22
C VAL A 368 1.70 -6.34 14.06
N VAL A 369 1.79 -7.54 13.47
CA VAL A 369 2.55 -7.78 12.26
C VAL A 369 1.92 -7.04 11.09
N GLN A 370 2.61 -6.02 10.57
CA GLN A 370 2.20 -5.28 9.39
C GLN A 370 2.65 -5.90 8.08
N ARG A 371 3.83 -6.51 8.07
CA ARG A 371 4.43 -7.13 6.88
C ARG A 371 5.36 -8.25 7.30
N VAL A 372 5.44 -9.29 6.48
CA VAL A 372 6.34 -10.42 6.65
C VAL A 372 7.28 -10.48 5.46
N HIS A 373 8.59 -10.39 5.69
CA HIS A 373 9.65 -10.48 4.70
C HIS A 373 10.30 -11.86 4.79
N ARG A 374 9.72 -12.83 4.09
CA ARG A 374 10.18 -14.23 4.10
C ARG A 374 11.57 -14.40 3.50
N ASP A 375 11.93 -13.55 2.56
CA ASP A 375 13.24 -13.50 1.90
C ASP A 375 14.37 -13.03 2.86
N LYS A 376 14.02 -12.19 3.84
CA LYS A 376 14.97 -11.59 4.80
C LYS A 376 14.86 -12.16 6.20
N ASP A 377 14.00 -13.16 6.40
CA ASP A 377 13.72 -13.72 7.72
C ASP A 377 13.38 -12.62 8.74
N ALA A 378 12.50 -11.71 8.31
CA ALA A 378 12.17 -10.50 9.04
C ALA A 378 10.66 -10.21 9.07
N ILE A 379 10.20 -9.55 10.12
CA ILE A 379 8.83 -9.03 10.23
C ILE A 379 8.85 -7.54 10.56
N GLN A 380 7.81 -6.85 10.11
CA GLN A 380 7.57 -5.47 10.47
C GLN A 380 6.38 -5.38 11.41
N LEU A 381 6.59 -4.76 12.57
CA LEU A 381 5.62 -4.57 13.62
C LEU A 381 5.18 -3.10 13.68
N ALA A 382 3.91 -2.88 14.01
CA ALA A 382 3.39 -1.55 14.36
C ALA A 382 2.26 -1.66 15.40
N ILE A 383 1.74 -0.52 15.83
CA ILE A 383 0.65 -0.50 16.81
C ILE A 383 -0.63 -1.10 16.20
N GLY A 384 -1.25 -2.08 16.89
CA GLY A 384 -2.47 -2.74 16.39
C GLY A 384 -3.78 -1.96 16.61
N LYS A 385 -3.80 -1.06 17.60
CA LYS A 385 -4.99 -0.33 18.03
C LYS A 385 -4.96 1.14 17.57
N GLY A 386 -6.13 1.78 17.52
CA GLY A 386 -6.27 3.20 17.13
C GLY A 386 -6.82 3.40 15.73
N THR A 387 -6.73 4.66 15.25
CA THR A 387 -7.11 5.05 13.88
C THR A 387 -6.23 4.33 12.86
N GLU A 388 -6.70 4.17 11.62
CA GLU A 388 -5.91 3.54 10.54
C GLU A 388 -4.50 4.14 10.41
N VAL A 389 -4.41 5.44 10.65
CA VAL A 389 -3.21 6.25 10.64
C VAL A 389 -2.29 5.90 11.82
N ALA A 390 -2.81 5.87 13.05
CA ALA A 390 -2.05 5.50 14.24
C ALA A 390 -1.49 4.06 14.16
N ARG A 391 -2.20 3.16 13.47
CA ARG A 391 -1.75 1.78 13.28
C ARG A 391 -0.47 1.65 12.46
N ARG A 392 -0.09 2.68 11.69
CA ARG A 392 1.11 2.69 10.82
C ARG A 392 2.31 3.41 11.44
N ALA A 393 2.13 4.06 12.59
CA ALA A 393 3.20 4.75 13.31
C ALA A 393 4.08 3.77 14.09
N TYR A 394 5.28 4.22 14.45
CA TYR A 394 6.25 3.49 15.28
C TYR A 394 6.60 2.12 14.72
N LYS A 395 6.87 2.07 13.40
CA LYS A 395 7.32 0.85 12.72
C LYS A 395 8.57 0.31 13.43
N ILE A 396 8.54 -0.95 13.83
CA ILE A 396 9.70 -1.67 14.35
C ILE A 396 9.96 -2.85 13.41
N GLU A 397 11.20 -3.01 12.99
CA GLU A 397 11.62 -4.16 12.19
C GLU A 397 12.30 -5.18 13.11
N VAL A 398 11.99 -6.46 12.92
CA VAL A 398 12.64 -7.55 13.65
C VAL A 398 13.25 -8.49 12.63
N ILE A 399 14.55 -8.74 12.75
CA ILE A 399 15.36 -9.57 11.84
C ILE A 399 15.90 -10.80 12.55
N GLY A 400 16.39 -11.78 11.77
CA GLY A 400 17.00 -12.99 12.31
C GLY A 400 15.97 -14.00 12.85
N MET A 401 14.74 -13.93 12.36
CA MET A 401 13.66 -14.82 12.76
C MET A 401 13.68 -16.09 11.91
N ASN A 402 13.60 -17.27 12.52
CA ASN A 402 13.40 -18.50 11.74
C ASN A 402 11.92 -18.64 11.35
N LEU A 403 11.52 -17.99 10.25
CA LEU A 403 10.14 -17.99 9.76
C LEU A 403 9.69 -19.36 9.22
N ALA A 404 10.63 -20.26 8.94
CA ALA A 404 10.32 -21.65 8.57
C ALA A 404 9.83 -22.48 9.77
N GLN A 405 10.20 -22.10 10.99
CA GLN A 405 9.77 -22.76 12.23
C GLN A 405 8.59 -22.05 12.90
N ASN A 406 8.55 -20.71 12.86
CA ASN A 406 7.48 -19.89 13.43
C ASN A 406 6.77 -19.08 12.34
N ALA A 407 5.58 -19.52 11.97
CA ALA A 407 4.80 -18.88 10.91
C ALA A 407 4.10 -17.62 11.43
N TYR A 408 4.67 -16.44 11.13
CA TYR A 408 3.98 -15.16 11.32
C TYR A 408 3.12 -14.80 10.13
N TYR A 409 1.99 -14.13 10.37
CA TYR A 409 1.13 -13.60 9.31
C TYR A 409 0.70 -12.16 9.57
N ARG A 410 0.44 -11.43 8.48
CA ARG A 410 -0.03 -10.05 8.55
C ARG A 410 -1.33 -9.95 9.35
N GLY A 411 -1.37 -9.03 10.31
CA GLY A 411 -2.49 -8.82 11.22
C GLY A 411 -2.42 -9.62 12.52
N GLU A 412 -1.45 -10.53 12.66
CA GLU A 412 -1.20 -11.25 13.89
C GLU A 412 -0.78 -10.30 15.02
N VAL A 413 -1.33 -10.52 16.22
CA VAL A 413 -0.93 -9.79 17.42
C VAL A 413 0.24 -10.53 18.05
N VAL A 414 1.35 -9.84 18.23
CA VAL A 414 2.52 -10.31 18.96
C VAL A 414 2.36 -9.90 20.41
N ASP A 415 2.02 -10.88 21.27
CA ASP A 415 1.81 -10.68 22.70
C ASP A 415 3.08 -10.17 23.38
N GLN A 416 4.20 -10.83 23.12
CA GLN A 416 5.52 -10.44 23.60
C GLN A 416 6.61 -10.88 22.62
N LEU A 417 7.58 -10.00 22.35
CA LEU A 417 8.78 -10.30 21.56
C LEU A 417 9.98 -9.59 22.16
N ILE A 418 11.11 -10.30 22.26
CA ILE A 418 12.36 -9.79 22.82
C ILE A 418 13.40 -9.71 21.70
N GLY A 419 14.08 -8.58 21.62
CA GLY A 419 15.14 -8.38 20.64
C GLY A 419 16.21 -7.42 21.12
N ARG A 420 17.39 -7.51 20.52
CA ARG A 420 18.49 -6.59 20.74
C ARG A 420 18.48 -5.49 19.69
N VAL A 421 18.67 -4.24 20.07
CA VAL A 421 18.73 -3.12 19.13
C VAL A 421 19.93 -3.31 18.19
N TRP A 422 19.63 -3.44 16.91
CA TRP A 422 20.61 -3.55 15.84
C TRP A 422 20.84 -2.21 15.13
N LYS A 423 19.77 -1.44 14.89
CA LYS A 423 19.85 -0.09 14.30
C LYS A 423 18.75 0.81 14.84
N THR A 424 19.06 2.08 15.01
CA THR A 424 18.07 3.14 15.27
C THR A 424 17.67 3.86 13.98
N ARG A 425 16.52 4.55 13.99
CA ARG A 425 16.09 5.42 12.87
C ARG A 425 17.17 6.44 12.49
N SER A 426 17.79 7.08 13.49
CA SER A 426 18.82 8.09 13.27
C SER A 426 20.04 7.52 12.56
N GLU A 427 20.49 6.33 12.93
CA GLU A 427 21.58 5.62 12.24
C GLU A 427 21.19 5.23 10.81
N GLN A 428 19.95 4.80 10.57
CA GLN A 428 19.48 4.46 9.23
C GLN A 428 19.46 5.70 8.31
N LEU A 429 18.94 6.83 8.82
CA LEU A 429 18.96 8.10 8.10
C LEU A 429 20.39 8.61 7.87
N PHE A 430 21.26 8.49 8.86
CA PHE A 430 22.68 8.83 8.74
C PHE A 430 23.37 8.00 7.67
N HIS A 431 23.16 6.69 7.65
CA HIS A 431 23.70 5.80 6.62
C HIS A 431 23.21 6.17 5.23
N ALA A 432 21.91 6.43 5.07
CA ALA A 432 21.33 6.86 3.79
C ALA A 432 21.89 8.21 3.31
N ALA A 433 22.08 9.17 4.21
CA ALA A 433 22.67 10.47 3.89
C ALA A 433 24.16 10.36 3.57
N SER A 434 24.90 9.52 4.31
CA SER A 434 26.34 9.28 4.10
C SER A 434 26.61 8.70 2.70
N ALA A 435 25.76 7.79 2.22
CA ALA A 435 25.84 7.22 0.87
C ALA A 435 25.71 8.25 -0.27
N LEU A 436 25.33 9.50 0.03
CA LEU A 436 25.25 10.59 -0.94
C LEU A 436 26.60 11.30 -1.14
N ASP A 437 27.64 10.92 -0.40
CA ASP A 437 28.94 11.59 -0.23
C ASP A 437 28.76 13.12 -0.09
N PRO A 438 28.27 13.61 1.06
CA PRO A 438 28.10 15.03 1.32
C PRO A 438 29.44 15.78 1.37
N ASP A 439 29.41 17.02 0.91
CA ASP A 439 30.51 17.99 0.99
C ASP A 439 30.59 18.70 2.36
N PHE A 440 29.93 18.14 3.38
CA PHE A 440 29.82 18.67 4.73
C PHE A 440 29.72 17.56 5.78
N ASP A 441 29.94 17.92 7.05
CA ASP A 441 29.81 16.99 8.17
C ASP A 441 28.32 16.74 8.52
N LEU A 442 27.93 15.47 8.51
CA LEU A 442 26.57 15.02 8.87
C LEU A 442 26.32 14.95 10.38
N GLN A 443 27.37 15.03 11.21
CA GLN A 443 27.25 14.97 12.67
C GLN A 443 26.85 16.33 13.27
N GLU A 444 27.00 17.41 12.51
CA GLU A 444 26.65 18.76 12.94
C GLU A 444 25.14 18.98 12.94
N GLU A 445 24.63 19.73 13.93
CA GLU A 445 23.20 20.10 14.00
C GLU A 445 22.79 21.04 12.85
N LEU A 446 23.75 21.78 12.28
CA LEU A 446 23.54 22.73 11.19
C LEU A 446 24.48 22.43 10.02
N ILE A 447 23.90 22.24 8.83
CA ILE A 447 24.63 22.02 7.58
C ILE A 447 24.86 23.36 6.83
N PRO A 448 25.84 23.43 5.91
CA PRO A 448 25.94 24.55 4.99
C PRO A 448 24.63 24.76 4.24
N GLY A 449 24.19 26.00 4.15
CA GLY A 449 22.89 26.30 3.55
C GLY A 449 22.93 26.44 2.04
N ILE A 450 22.07 27.30 1.52
CA ILE A 450 21.83 27.55 0.10
C ILE A 450 22.01 29.04 -0.18
N PRO A 451 22.14 29.49 -1.43
CA PRO A 451 22.12 30.92 -1.72
C PRO A 451 20.92 31.61 -1.03
N GLY A 452 21.18 32.72 -0.33
CA GLY A 452 20.19 33.42 0.49
C GLY A 452 20.02 32.91 1.94
N ILE A 453 20.56 31.74 2.29
CA ILE A 453 20.50 31.17 3.65
C ILE A 453 21.84 30.51 4.02
N ASP A 454 22.58 31.10 4.98
CA ASP A 454 23.93 30.62 5.34
C ASP A 454 23.97 29.18 5.91
N LYS A 455 23.02 28.86 6.80
CA LYS A 455 22.95 27.60 7.55
C LYS A 455 21.53 27.02 7.52
N LEU A 456 21.42 25.71 7.33
CA LEU A 456 20.17 24.97 7.39
C LEU A 456 20.20 23.96 8.56
N PRO A 457 19.04 23.66 9.18
CA PRO A 457 18.96 22.62 10.19
C PRO A 457 19.24 21.26 9.54
N ASN A 458 20.08 20.44 10.18
CA ASN A 458 20.31 19.08 9.71
C ASN A 458 19.01 18.26 9.86
N PRO A 459 18.44 17.75 8.77
CA PRO A 459 17.14 17.11 8.81
C PRO A 459 17.15 15.78 9.58
N ILE A 460 18.31 15.12 9.72
CA ILE A 460 18.48 13.91 10.53
C ILE A 460 18.09 14.16 11.98
N PHE A 461 18.44 15.32 12.55
CA PHE A 461 18.11 15.67 13.93
C PHE A 461 16.81 16.48 14.03
N ALA A 462 16.60 17.41 13.11
CA ALA A 462 15.54 18.39 13.24
C ALA A 462 14.13 17.85 12.94
N HIS A 463 14.00 16.74 12.20
CA HIS A 463 12.70 16.14 11.89
C HIS A 463 11.94 15.67 13.15
N GLU A 464 12.64 15.27 14.21
CA GLU A 464 12.00 14.79 15.44
C GLU A 464 11.08 15.86 16.05
N LYS A 465 11.55 17.11 16.08
CA LYS A 465 10.79 18.25 16.61
C LYS A 465 9.54 18.53 15.77
N LEU A 466 9.53 18.17 14.48
CA LEU A 466 8.34 18.30 13.65
C LEU A 466 7.27 17.27 14.02
N LEU A 467 7.68 16.02 14.29
CA LEU A 467 6.75 14.93 14.61
C LEU A 467 5.88 15.25 15.84
N ASP A 468 6.39 16.03 16.79
CA ASP A 468 5.68 16.42 18.02
C ASP A 468 4.67 17.57 17.82
N ARG A 469 4.69 18.25 16.67
CA ARG A 469 3.84 19.41 16.41
C ARG A 469 2.39 19.02 16.14
N TYR A 470 1.50 19.95 16.45
CA TYR A 470 0.12 19.94 15.95
C TYR A 470 0.01 20.86 14.74
N VAL A 471 -0.72 20.40 13.73
CA VAL A 471 -1.00 21.17 12.52
C VAL A 471 -2.50 21.33 12.38
N ASN A 472 -2.94 22.57 12.15
CA ASN A 472 -4.31 22.89 11.76
C ASN A 472 -4.38 22.83 10.24
N GLY A 473 -4.70 21.66 9.71
CA GLY A 473 -4.71 21.41 8.29
C GLY A 473 -6.07 21.04 7.74
N SER A 474 -6.06 20.38 6.59
CA SER A 474 -7.26 19.85 5.95
C SER A 474 -7.19 18.34 5.74
N LEU A 475 -8.32 17.66 5.92
CA LEU A 475 -8.48 16.24 5.66
C LEU A 475 -9.36 16.05 4.43
N SER A 476 -8.90 15.23 3.48
CA SER A 476 -9.66 14.82 2.31
C SER A 476 -9.28 13.40 1.92
N LYS A 477 -9.90 12.88 0.87
CA LYS A 477 -9.46 11.62 0.28
C LYS A 477 -8.18 11.87 -0.51
N ILE A 478 -7.16 11.06 -0.23
CA ILE A 478 -5.85 11.13 -0.85
C ILE A 478 -5.47 9.78 -1.45
N HIS A 479 -4.66 9.82 -2.50
CA HIS A 479 -4.03 8.65 -3.09
C HIS A 479 -3.09 7.97 -2.09
N GLY A 480 -2.34 8.76 -1.32
CA GLY A 480 -1.40 8.28 -0.31
C GLY A 480 -0.05 7.78 -0.86
N ASP A 481 0.14 7.82 -2.17
CA ASP A 481 1.42 7.56 -2.86
C ASP A 481 1.41 8.16 -4.28
N LEU A 482 0.98 9.42 -4.39
CA LEU A 482 0.87 10.09 -5.69
C LEU A 482 2.27 10.46 -6.21
N HIS A 483 2.69 9.84 -7.30
CA HIS A 483 3.92 10.15 -8.02
C HIS A 483 3.74 9.90 -9.52
N LEU A 484 4.68 10.35 -10.36
CA LEU A 484 4.58 10.28 -11.83
C LEU A 484 4.39 8.86 -12.42
N GLY A 485 4.71 7.83 -11.62
CA GLY A 485 4.56 6.42 -11.98
C GLY A 485 3.16 5.86 -11.74
N ASN A 486 2.39 6.48 -10.84
CA ASN A 486 1.02 6.08 -10.50
C ASN A 486 -0.05 6.91 -11.23
N ILE A 487 0.40 7.87 -12.05
CA ILE A 487 -0.46 8.66 -12.94
C ILE A 487 -0.24 8.15 -14.36
N LEU A 488 -1.33 7.70 -14.98
CA LEU A 488 -1.35 7.27 -16.37
C LEU A 488 -2.08 8.29 -17.25
N MET A 489 -1.64 8.42 -18.49
CA MET A 489 -2.27 9.25 -19.51
C MET A 489 -2.99 8.36 -20.53
N GLY A 490 -4.32 8.48 -20.57
CA GLY A 490 -5.16 7.82 -21.54
C GLY A 490 -5.42 8.68 -22.80
N PRO A 491 -6.31 8.24 -23.71
CA PRO A 491 -6.71 8.95 -24.90
C PRO A 491 -7.17 10.37 -24.58
N ASN A 492 -6.93 11.28 -25.52
CA ASN A 492 -7.24 12.71 -25.37
C ASN A 492 -6.61 13.34 -24.12
N ARG A 493 -5.47 12.82 -23.64
CA ARG A 493 -4.77 13.27 -22.43
C ARG A 493 -5.61 13.14 -21.15
N SER A 494 -6.54 12.19 -21.09
CA SER A 494 -7.31 11.95 -19.86
C SER A 494 -6.44 11.34 -18.75
N ALA A 495 -6.70 11.73 -17.50
CA ALA A 495 -5.92 11.28 -16.35
C ALA A 495 -6.48 9.98 -15.73
N PHE A 496 -5.60 9.01 -15.50
CA PHE A 496 -5.88 7.73 -14.86
C PHE A 496 -4.97 7.58 -13.63
N LEU A 497 -5.51 7.09 -12.51
CA LEU A 497 -4.73 6.77 -11.32
C LEU A 497 -4.72 5.26 -11.11
N ILE A 498 -3.58 4.73 -10.67
CA ILE A 498 -3.38 3.31 -10.34
C ILE A 498 -2.64 3.20 -9.00
N ASP A 499 -2.58 1.99 -8.45
CA ASP A 499 -1.92 1.70 -7.17
C ASP A 499 -2.59 2.40 -5.97
N PHE A 500 -3.81 1.95 -5.65
CA PHE A 500 -4.58 2.50 -4.54
C PHE A 500 -4.20 1.89 -3.17
N ALA A 501 -3.03 1.23 -3.08
CA ALA A 501 -2.59 0.55 -1.87
C ALA A 501 -2.43 1.51 -0.69
N ASN A 502 -2.25 2.81 -0.90
CA ASN A 502 -2.14 3.78 0.20
C ASN A 502 -3.35 4.72 0.29
N THR A 503 -4.39 4.50 -0.51
CA THR A 503 -5.54 5.41 -0.58
C THR A 503 -6.38 5.36 0.69
N ARG A 504 -6.65 6.55 1.24
CA ARG A 504 -7.34 6.75 2.51
C ARG A 504 -7.85 8.17 2.64
N ASN A 505 -8.52 8.48 3.76
CA ASN A 505 -8.62 9.87 4.20
C ASN A 505 -7.32 10.29 4.89
N GLY A 506 -6.75 11.41 4.50
CA GLY A 506 -5.48 11.90 5.03
C GLY A 506 -5.29 13.39 4.79
N HIS A 507 -4.18 13.90 5.29
CA HIS A 507 -3.85 15.31 5.10
C HIS A 507 -3.79 15.66 3.61
N THR A 508 -4.65 16.58 3.15
CA THR A 508 -4.87 16.86 1.72
C THR A 508 -3.61 17.17 0.94
N LEU A 509 -2.67 17.92 1.53
CA LEU A 509 -1.45 18.36 0.84
C LEU A 509 -0.41 17.24 0.69
N PHE A 510 -0.63 16.09 1.31
CA PHE A 510 0.30 14.97 1.28
C PHE A 510 0.58 14.45 -0.13
N ASP A 511 -0.46 14.32 -0.96
CA ASP A 511 -0.33 13.85 -2.35
C ASP A 511 0.48 14.84 -3.20
N TRP A 512 0.23 16.14 -3.03
CA TRP A 512 0.92 17.19 -3.78
C TRP A 512 2.39 17.31 -3.39
N ALA A 513 2.69 17.22 -2.09
CA ALA A 513 4.06 17.11 -1.61
C ALA A 513 4.75 15.86 -2.19
N SER A 514 4.09 14.70 -2.21
CA SER A 514 4.65 13.48 -2.81
C SER A 514 4.90 13.60 -4.31
N LEU A 515 3.99 14.25 -5.04
CA LEU A 515 4.12 14.48 -6.48
C LEU A 515 5.26 15.46 -6.79
N GLU A 516 5.41 16.53 -5.99
CA GLU A 516 6.52 17.48 -6.10
C GLU A 516 7.87 16.77 -5.96
N ILE A 517 8.03 15.88 -4.98
CA ILE A 517 9.24 15.07 -4.81
C ILE A 517 9.56 14.24 -6.06
N SER A 518 8.54 13.64 -6.67
CA SER A 518 8.69 12.88 -7.91
C SER A 518 9.11 13.76 -9.09
N LEU A 519 8.51 14.95 -9.24
CA LEU A 519 8.86 15.91 -10.29
C LEU A 519 10.29 16.44 -10.12
N LEU A 520 10.66 16.80 -8.88
CA LEU A 520 11.99 17.31 -8.58
C LEU A 520 13.08 16.27 -8.89
N SER A 521 12.83 15.00 -8.59
CA SER A 521 13.78 13.92 -8.93
C SER A 521 13.81 13.60 -10.42
N ASP A 522 12.65 13.33 -11.02
CA ASP A 522 12.58 12.69 -12.35
C ASP A 522 12.61 13.70 -13.51
N VAL A 523 12.25 14.96 -13.26
CA VAL A 523 12.18 16.03 -14.27
C VAL A 523 13.23 17.10 -14.01
N VAL A 524 13.28 17.66 -12.80
CA VAL A 524 14.14 18.82 -12.50
C VAL A 524 15.59 18.40 -12.35
N MET A 525 15.91 17.44 -11.49
CA MET A 525 17.29 16.98 -11.31
C MET A 525 17.84 16.26 -12.55
N ALA A 526 16.98 15.74 -13.41
CA ALA A 526 17.36 15.08 -14.66
C ALA A 526 18.02 16.02 -15.69
N VAL A 527 17.81 17.34 -15.58
CA VAL A 527 18.48 18.33 -16.45
C VAL A 527 19.73 18.95 -15.83
N THR A 528 20.13 18.51 -14.63
CA THR A 528 21.32 19.01 -13.91
C THR A 528 22.51 18.06 -14.02
N ASP A 529 23.68 18.48 -13.55
CA ASP A 529 24.86 17.60 -13.41
C ASP A 529 24.79 16.66 -12.19
N GLY A 530 23.75 16.78 -11.35
CA GLY A 530 23.54 15.97 -10.16
C GLY A 530 24.51 16.24 -9.00
N SER A 531 25.30 17.31 -9.05
CA SER A 531 26.21 17.73 -7.97
C SER A 531 25.46 18.33 -6.77
N TRP A 532 26.17 18.48 -5.64
CA TRP A 532 25.64 19.22 -4.48
C TRP A 532 25.40 20.70 -4.79
N ASP A 533 26.22 21.32 -5.65
CA ASP A 533 26.04 22.71 -6.06
C ASP A 533 24.76 22.89 -6.87
N SER A 534 24.49 22.01 -7.84
CA SER A 534 23.21 21.99 -8.57
C SER A 534 22.03 21.77 -7.62
N ALA A 535 22.16 20.86 -6.64
CA ALA A 535 21.12 20.65 -5.64
C ALA A 535 20.86 21.89 -4.78
N ARG A 536 21.92 22.64 -4.38
CA ARG A 536 21.78 23.92 -3.67
C ARG A 536 21.12 24.99 -4.53
N GLN A 537 21.44 25.04 -5.82
CA GLN A 537 20.83 25.97 -6.76
C GLN A 537 19.34 25.68 -6.95
N VAL A 538 18.95 24.42 -7.13
CA VAL A 538 17.54 24.02 -7.22
C VAL A 538 16.80 24.34 -5.92
N ALA A 539 17.38 24.02 -4.76
CA ALA A 539 16.80 24.38 -3.47
C ALA A 539 16.66 25.90 -3.27
N HIS A 540 17.56 26.71 -3.85
CA HIS A 540 17.42 28.16 -3.88
C HIS A 540 16.21 28.61 -4.71
N TYR A 541 15.99 28.03 -5.89
CA TYR A 541 14.77 28.33 -6.65
C TYR A 541 13.50 27.90 -5.91
N MET A 542 13.54 26.80 -5.15
CA MET A 542 12.40 26.42 -4.29
C MET A 542 12.08 27.46 -3.22
N LEU A 543 13.08 28.20 -2.73
CA LEU A 543 12.88 29.28 -1.77
C LEU A 543 12.19 30.50 -2.43
N THR A 544 12.48 30.76 -3.71
CA THR A 544 11.98 31.95 -4.43
C THR A 544 10.70 31.70 -5.23
N ILE A 545 10.27 30.45 -5.42
CA ILE A 545 9.02 30.12 -6.13
C ILE A 545 7.79 30.75 -5.47
N ASP A 546 7.81 30.90 -4.14
CA ASP A 546 6.69 31.49 -3.39
C ASP A 546 6.74 33.04 -3.36
N ASP A 547 7.83 33.67 -3.82
CA ASP A 547 7.99 35.13 -3.92
C ASP A 547 7.67 35.60 -5.35
N GLU A 548 6.79 36.61 -5.49
CA GLU A 548 6.37 37.15 -6.80
C GLU A 548 7.54 37.73 -7.65
N ASP A 549 8.67 38.02 -7.00
CA ASP A 549 9.85 38.61 -7.64
C ASP A 549 10.69 37.51 -8.31
N LYS A 550 10.29 37.14 -9.53
CA LYS A 550 10.97 36.19 -10.43
C LYS A 550 12.33 36.73 -10.92
N SER A 551 13.23 37.07 -10.00
CA SER A 551 14.62 37.42 -10.29
C SER A 551 15.43 36.16 -10.61
N ALA A 552 15.02 35.43 -11.64
CA ALA A 552 15.76 34.34 -12.26
C ALA A 552 16.53 34.82 -13.50
N ALA A 553 17.04 36.05 -13.47
CA ALA A 553 17.68 36.70 -14.62
C ALA A 553 18.91 35.95 -15.16
N ASP A 554 19.56 35.15 -14.31
CA ASP A 554 20.76 34.35 -14.64
C ASP A 554 20.51 32.82 -14.60
N ALA A 555 19.26 32.38 -14.52
CA ALA A 555 18.94 30.95 -14.39
C ALA A 555 19.00 30.22 -15.75
N ASP A 556 19.46 28.96 -15.73
CA ASP A 556 19.42 28.09 -16.91
C ASP A 556 17.98 27.92 -17.39
N ALA A 557 17.71 28.32 -18.64
CA ALA A 557 16.39 28.24 -19.24
C ALA A 557 15.80 26.83 -19.22
N ARG A 558 16.64 25.77 -19.32
CA ARG A 558 16.19 24.38 -19.23
C ARG A 558 15.71 24.04 -17.83
N LEU A 559 16.39 24.56 -16.82
CA LEU A 559 16.03 24.35 -15.43
C LEU A 559 14.74 25.10 -15.08
N LEU A 560 14.60 26.35 -15.52
CA LEU A 560 13.36 27.11 -15.35
C LEU A 560 12.16 26.41 -16.00
N THR A 561 12.34 25.94 -17.24
CA THR A 561 11.34 25.12 -17.94
C THR A 561 10.97 23.88 -17.12
N ALA A 562 11.97 23.18 -16.54
CA ALA A 562 11.73 22.01 -15.71
C ALA A 562 10.89 22.32 -14.45
N LEU A 563 11.07 23.51 -13.88
CA LEU A 563 10.40 23.98 -12.67
C LEU A 563 8.93 24.37 -12.87
N ASP A 564 8.49 24.67 -14.10
CA ASP A 564 7.08 25.04 -14.38
C ASP A 564 6.09 23.97 -13.88
N SER A 565 6.45 22.70 -14.01
CA SER A 565 5.64 21.59 -13.46
C SER A 565 5.52 21.61 -11.93
N VAL A 566 6.58 22.03 -11.23
CA VAL A 566 6.59 22.19 -9.77
C VAL A 566 5.78 23.40 -9.35
N ILE A 567 5.85 24.50 -10.11
CA ILE A 567 5.03 25.70 -9.89
C ILE A 567 3.54 25.34 -9.99
N ALA A 568 3.13 24.58 -11.01
CA ALA A 568 1.74 24.13 -11.14
C ALA A 568 1.28 23.29 -9.92
N VAL A 569 2.14 22.41 -9.40
CA VAL A 569 1.84 21.65 -8.16
C VAL A 569 1.71 22.59 -6.96
N ARG A 570 2.53 23.64 -6.87
CA ARG A 570 2.42 24.65 -5.81
C ARG A 570 1.14 25.46 -5.92
N GLU A 571 0.70 25.84 -7.11
CA GLU A 571 -0.59 26.50 -7.33
C GLU A 571 -1.76 25.60 -6.86
N ILE A 572 -1.73 24.31 -7.19
CA ILE A 572 -2.73 23.36 -6.71
C ILE A 572 -2.66 23.19 -5.18
N ALA A 573 -1.44 23.14 -4.61
CA ALA A 573 -1.24 23.06 -3.17
C ALA A 573 -1.76 24.31 -2.46
N PHE A 574 -1.56 25.50 -3.04
CA PHE A 574 -2.09 26.77 -2.56
C PHE A 574 -3.62 26.73 -2.47
N ASP A 575 -4.27 26.26 -3.53
CA ASP A 575 -5.71 26.03 -3.57
C ASP A 575 -6.17 25.02 -2.51
N CYS A 576 -5.28 24.17 -2.01
CA CYS A 576 -5.53 23.13 -1.02
C CYS A 576 -5.17 23.48 0.42
N LEU A 577 -4.55 24.63 0.68
CA LEU A 577 -4.18 25.07 2.02
C LEU A 577 -5.40 25.18 2.93
N ALA A 578 -5.27 24.76 4.19
CA ALA A 578 -6.33 24.93 5.18
C ALA A 578 -6.55 26.40 5.56
N ARG A 579 -5.47 27.19 5.54
CA ARG A 579 -5.48 28.64 5.72
C ARG A 579 -4.74 29.29 4.54
N PRO A 580 -5.37 30.22 3.80
CA PRO A 580 -4.69 30.91 2.71
C PRO A 580 -3.36 31.52 3.17
N ASN A 581 -2.33 31.44 2.33
CA ASN A 581 -0.97 31.94 2.58
C ASN A 581 -0.21 31.30 3.77
N HIS A 582 -0.74 30.25 4.42
CA HIS A 582 -0.06 29.56 5.54
C HIS A 582 0.61 28.27 5.10
N TRP A 583 1.79 28.40 4.48
CA TRP A 583 2.55 27.28 3.91
C TRP A 583 3.19 26.32 4.91
N SER A 584 3.14 26.59 6.23
CA SER A 584 3.75 25.72 7.23
C SER A 584 3.21 24.28 7.19
N GLU A 585 1.92 24.11 6.90
CA GLU A 585 1.28 22.79 6.73
C GLU A 585 1.91 22.02 5.56
N TYR A 586 2.11 22.70 4.41
CA TYR A 586 2.75 22.12 3.23
C TYR A 586 4.23 21.79 3.47
N HIS A 587 4.98 22.71 4.09
CA HIS A 587 6.40 22.51 4.37
C HIS A 587 6.67 21.33 5.31
N ILE A 588 5.77 21.04 6.26
CA ILE A 588 5.87 19.84 7.08
C ILE A 588 5.70 18.57 6.23
N ALA A 589 4.72 18.57 5.32
CA ALA A 589 4.51 17.46 4.41
C ALA A 589 5.73 17.24 3.52
N LEU A 590 6.24 18.32 2.91
CA LEU A 590 7.39 18.30 2.03
C LEU A 590 8.64 17.81 2.76
N ALA A 591 8.91 18.30 3.97
CA ALA A 591 10.05 17.85 4.77
C ALA A 591 10.06 16.33 4.99
N LEU A 592 8.91 15.76 5.37
CA LEU A 592 8.80 14.35 5.72
C LEU A 592 8.75 13.45 4.48
N CYS A 593 8.14 13.92 3.38
CA CYS A 593 8.22 13.24 2.08
C CYS A 593 9.65 13.25 1.52
N SER A 594 10.37 14.36 1.62
CA SER A 594 11.80 14.43 1.28
C SER A 594 12.64 13.47 2.13
N MET A 595 12.38 13.40 3.44
CA MET A 595 13.08 12.46 4.33
C MET A 595 12.88 11.00 3.90
N ARG A 596 11.66 10.60 3.53
CA ARG A 596 11.36 9.28 2.97
C ARG A 596 12.16 9.01 1.69
N ALA A 597 12.26 10.00 0.82
CA ALA A 597 12.92 9.87 -0.47
C ALA A 597 14.45 9.70 -0.38
N ILE A 598 15.10 10.23 0.68
CA ILE A 598 16.55 10.03 0.93
C ILE A 598 16.87 8.54 1.07
N THR A 599 15.95 7.76 1.65
CA THR A 599 16.15 6.33 1.93
C THR A 599 15.77 5.40 0.77
N TRP A 600 15.38 5.94 -0.39
CA TRP A 600 14.96 5.15 -1.53
C TRP A 600 16.11 4.81 -2.47
N ASP A 601 16.45 3.52 -2.56
CA ASP A 601 17.58 3.08 -3.36
C ASP A 601 17.37 3.22 -4.87
N THR A 602 16.12 3.15 -5.36
CA THR A 602 15.84 3.33 -6.80
C THR A 602 15.77 4.81 -7.21
N MET A 603 15.85 5.75 -6.27
CA MET A 603 15.88 7.18 -6.60
C MET A 603 17.30 7.54 -7.04
N PRO A 604 17.47 8.21 -8.19
CA PRO A 604 18.78 8.67 -8.62
C PRO A 604 19.48 9.47 -7.52
N ARG A 605 20.79 9.27 -7.38
CA ARG A 605 21.60 9.93 -6.36
C ARG A 605 21.46 11.45 -6.39
N ALA A 606 21.35 12.04 -7.57
CA ALA A 606 21.08 13.47 -7.77
C ALA A 606 19.78 13.92 -7.09
N GLY A 607 18.68 13.19 -7.31
CA GLY A 607 17.40 13.42 -6.65
C GLY A 607 17.53 13.34 -5.13
N ARG A 608 18.16 12.29 -4.60
CA ARG A 608 18.35 12.12 -3.15
C ARG A 608 19.15 13.24 -2.49
N ARG A 609 20.18 13.77 -3.16
CA ARG A 609 20.93 14.95 -2.69
C ARG A 609 20.04 16.17 -2.54
N LEU A 610 19.21 16.46 -3.56
CA LEU A 610 18.22 17.53 -3.48
C LEU A 610 17.22 17.29 -2.34
N MET A 611 16.72 16.06 -2.18
CA MET A 611 15.77 15.73 -1.10
C MET A 611 16.35 16.00 0.29
N PHE A 612 17.64 15.74 0.50
CA PHE A 612 18.31 16.09 1.76
C PHE A 612 18.26 17.59 2.03
N LEU A 613 18.63 18.42 1.05
CA LEU A 613 18.58 19.89 1.19
C LEU A 613 17.14 20.43 1.29
N LEU A 614 16.21 19.84 0.54
CA LEU A 614 14.80 20.23 0.55
C LEU A 614 14.15 19.92 1.90
N ALA A 615 14.47 18.78 2.51
CA ALA A 615 14.05 18.46 3.87
C ALA A 615 14.55 19.52 4.86
N ALA A 616 15.82 19.88 4.79
CA ALA A 616 16.45 20.89 5.64
C ALA A 616 15.79 22.29 5.46
N LEU A 617 15.55 22.69 4.21
CA LEU A 617 14.89 23.95 3.86
C LEU A 617 13.44 23.97 4.35
N ALA A 618 12.66 22.94 4.07
CA ALA A 618 11.26 22.85 4.46
C ALA A 618 11.10 22.83 6.00
N ILE A 619 11.99 22.15 6.74
CA ILE A 619 12.05 22.23 8.20
C ILE A 619 12.28 23.69 8.64
N LYS A 620 13.25 24.39 8.04
CA LYS A 620 13.50 25.81 8.36
C LYS A 620 12.29 26.70 8.08
N LEU A 621 11.66 26.57 6.91
CA LEU A 621 10.49 27.38 6.54
C LEU A 621 9.28 27.09 7.43
N SER A 622 9.08 25.83 7.84
CA SER A 622 8.02 25.46 8.79
C SER A 622 8.22 26.01 10.20
N THR A 623 9.43 26.47 10.55
CA THR A 623 9.75 27.01 11.88
C THR A 623 9.84 28.54 11.91
N THR A 624 10.16 29.20 10.80
CA THR A 624 10.40 30.66 10.73
C THR A 624 9.15 31.48 10.42
N LEU A 625 8.17 30.93 9.69
CA LEU A 625 6.96 31.68 9.26
C LEU A 625 5.85 31.78 10.32
N GLY A 626 5.99 31.12 11.49
CA GLY A 626 5.07 31.28 12.62
C GLY A 626 5.26 32.58 13.41
N GLY A 627 6.28 33.40 13.11
CA GLY A 627 6.66 34.59 13.88
C GLY A 627 6.47 35.94 13.17
N ARG A 628 5.92 35.96 11.94
CA ARG A 628 5.66 37.20 11.19
C ARG A 628 4.17 37.34 10.85
N SER A 629 3.31 37.28 11.86
CA SER A 629 2.03 37.97 11.84
C SER A 629 2.15 39.21 12.72
N SER A 630 1.63 40.33 12.23
CA SER A 630 1.74 41.67 12.76
C SER A 630 1.42 41.79 14.25
N SER A 631 2.20 42.62 14.93
CA SER A 631 1.86 43.24 16.21
C SER A 631 0.59 44.10 16.07
N MET A 632 -0.58 43.46 16.12
CA MET A 632 -1.91 44.01 16.42
C MET A 632 -2.91 42.88 16.14
N ASP A 633 -2.97 41.90 17.05
CA ASP A 633 -4.13 41.05 17.32
C ASP A 633 -3.81 40.18 18.54
N THR A 634 -3.64 40.84 19.68
CA THR A 634 -3.79 40.18 20.98
C THR A 634 -5.28 40.13 21.31
N VAL A 635 -5.97 39.08 20.86
CA VAL A 635 -7.14 38.53 21.55
C VAL A 635 -7.17 37.02 21.31
N GLU A 636 -6.90 36.27 22.38
CA GLU A 636 -7.19 34.84 22.60
C GLU A 636 -6.40 33.81 21.79
N ASP A 637 -5.09 33.75 22.04
CA ASP A 637 -4.36 32.48 22.03
C ASP A 637 -3.99 32.18 23.51
N SER A 638 -4.88 31.48 24.22
CA SER A 638 -4.58 30.99 25.56
C SER A 638 -4.20 29.51 25.45
N ASP A 639 -2.91 29.25 25.67
CA ASP A 639 -2.38 28.00 26.15
C ASP A 639 -3.28 27.40 27.23
N LEU A 640 -3.84 26.22 26.95
CA LEU A 640 -4.35 25.29 27.96
C LEU A 640 -3.50 24.03 27.91
N THR A 641 -2.26 24.16 28.36
CA THR A 641 -1.62 23.11 29.16
C THR A 641 -2.13 23.22 30.59
N ASP A 642 -2.43 22.07 31.19
CA ASP A 642 -2.93 21.81 32.55
C ASP A 642 -4.43 22.00 32.80
N LEU A 643 -5.15 20.86 32.88
CA LEU A 643 -5.97 20.44 34.03
C LEU A 643 -6.76 19.16 33.68
N ALA A 644 -6.32 18.01 34.18
CA ALA A 644 -7.19 16.87 34.51
C ALA A 644 -6.44 15.83 35.36
N ASP A 645 -6.07 16.20 36.58
CA ASP A 645 -5.99 15.23 37.68
C ASP A 645 -6.82 15.78 38.84
N THR A 646 -8.03 15.23 39.02
CA THR A 646 -8.77 15.15 40.29
C THR A 646 -10.13 14.49 40.07
N GLY A 647 -10.24 13.24 40.53
CA GLY A 647 -11.38 12.81 41.36
C GLY A 647 -12.67 12.29 40.70
N ARG A 648 -12.75 10.96 40.60
CA ARG A 648 -13.93 10.05 40.69
C ARG A 648 -15.06 10.11 39.63
N PRO A 649 -15.62 8.96 39.22
CA PRO A 649 -16.78 8.89 38.33
C PRO A 649 -18.10 8.93 39.12
N PRO A 650 -19.19 9.49 38.58
CA PRO A 650 -20.53 9.19 39.05
C PRO A 650 -21.11 7.99 38.27
N LEU A 651 -22.00 7.29 38.99
CA LEU A 651 -22.74 6.06 38.70
C LEU A 651 -23.33 5.91 37.29
#